data_AF-A0A961FN60-F1
#
_entry.id   AF-A0A961FN60-F1
#
_cell.length_a   1.000
_cell.length_b   1.000
_cell.length_c   1.000
_cell.angle_alpha   90.00
_cell.angle_beta   90.00
_cell.angle_gamma   90.00
#
_symmetry.space_group_name_H-M   'P 1'
#
loop_
_entity.id
_entity.type
_entity.pdbx_description
1 polymer ?
#
loop_
_entity_poly.entity_id
_entity_poly.type
_entity_poly.pdbx_seq_one_letter_code
_entity_poly.pdbx_strand_id
1 'polypeptide(L)'
;MTKFHLVATSLVVLFLANTTPAAPAPAAPAAPAAAPAKPTPQPTPPAAQPAPVAATPVPTPAKPAPQPAAKPAPPAAPATAQPAPQPVAKPAPVAAKPTPAPAPAAPAVAQVDFIKDIQPVFEARCLECHNANKDKGGLIMDTADAMKKGGESGAGLVPGDPAKSLILARTLLADDDDDIMPPKGDPLTADQKAKIKQWIAAGAPWPQGVALRHRSKEELEALARLQRKQSQLEKVEIFPPQFQMESKRDFHRVVVMATFNDATTMDVTRFADMQVADTKVATVADAMVHPAGDTGSSELIVKVAGRTIKAPVTVSHGAADRPISFRLDVMPVFMRGTCNSGGCHGAARGKDGFRLSLFGMDPAGDFIRLTREMPGRRVNLALPAESTVVAKSIASVPHSGNQCFDDQTEYYRTLVEWIENGAPDDSPEVAKVTGIEIYPKQIVMEGAGRTQQITVRATYSDGSDRDVTSLALFMSNNDPVASITKDGLVTSGDRGSAFMLARFNVYSVTMQTLVIPDQLEYQQPKLVESNYIDEKVDENLHKLRILPSGICSDEEFVRRLYLDVIGLYPKPEDIRQFIADKNPDKRTALVDALLQRKEFTDVWVMKWAELLQIRSGLRQNQVPFYKNALLYYNWLSERIAKNMPINEIVREMLSASGGTVSNPPVNFYQMEADNLKLTENVAQVFMGMRIQCAQCHNHPFDRWTMD
;
A
#
# COMPACT_ATOMS: atom_id res chain seq x y z
N MET A 1 9.32 -16.67 -38.32
CA MET A 1 8.43 -17.67 -37.70
C MET A 1 8.37 -17.52 -36.18
N THR A 2 9.48 -17.64 -35.44
CA THR A 2 9.50 -17.59 -33.96
C THR A 2 8.84 -16.36 -33.29
N LYS A 3 9.00 -15.13 -33.80
CA LYS A 3 8.58 -13.93 -33.05
C LYS A 3 7.07 -13.77 -32.83
N PHE A 4 6.21 -14.19 -33.78
CA PHE A 4 4.75 -14.07 -33.59
C PHE A 4 4.20 -15.23 -32.75
N HIS A 5 4.81 -16.42 -32.87
CA HIS A 5 4.54 -17.58 -32.01
C HIS A 5 4.65 -17.22 -30.52
N LEU A 6 5.70 -16.51 -30.11
CA LEU A 6 5.87 -16.09 -28.72
C LEU A 6 4.85 -15.03 -28.28
N VAL A 7 4.33 -14.18 -29.17
CA VAL A 7 3.34 -13.15 -28.80
C VAL A 7 1.92 -13.72 -28.75
N ALA A 8 1.53 -14.54 -29.73
CA ALA A 8 0.19 -15.13 -29.79
C ALA A 8 -0.03 -16.18 -28.68
N THR A 9 0.95 -17.05 -28.44
CA THR A 9 0.88 -18.06 -27.36
C THR A 9 0.83 -17.40 -25.98
N SER A 10 1.56 -16.30 -25.80
CA SER A 10 1.66 -15.65 -24.49
C SER A 10 0.57 -14.63 -24.20
N LEU A 11 -0.09 -14.03 -25.21
CA LEU A 11 -1.34 -13.31 -24.96
C LEU A 11 -2.45 -14.26 -24.48
N VAL A 12 -2.46 -15.51 -24.96
CA VAL A 12 -3.36 -16.55 -24.45
C VAL A 12 -3.02 -16.88 -23.00
N VAL A 13 -1.74 -17.06 -22.64
CA VAL A 13 -1.31 -17.28 -21.24
C VAL A 13 -1.67 -16.10 -20.32
N LEU A 14 -1.52 -14.86 -20.79
CA LEU A 14 -1.86 -13.67 -19.99
C LEU A 14 -3.38 -13.52 -19.75
N PHE A 15 -4.21 -13.95 -20.69
CA PHE A 15 -5.67 -14.03 -20.50
C PHE A 15 -6.08 -15.18 -19.57
N LEU A 16 -5.39 -16.33 -19.65
CA LEU A 16 -5.65 -17.50 -18.81
C LEU A 16 -5.47 -17.22 -17.31
N ALA A 17 -4.55 -16.33 -16.94
CA ALA A 17 -4.29 -15.98 -15.54
C ALA A 17 -5.39 -15.13 -14.88
N ASN A 18 -6.29 -14.50 -15.64
CA ASN A 18 -7.18 -13.45 -15.15
C ASN A 18 -8.68 -13.83 -15.11
N THR A 19 -8.98 -15.12 -15.00
CA THR A 19 -10.37 -15.67 -15.05
C THR A 19 -10.86 -16.23 -13.71
N THR A 20 -10.71 -15.48 -12.62
CA THR A 20 -11.60 -15.62 -11.46
C THR A 20 -12.87 -14.79 -11.66
N PRO A 21 -14.08 -15.30 -11.33
CA PRO A 21 -15.30 -14.53 -11.46
C PRO A 21 -15.30 -13.37 -10.48
N ALA A 22 -15.42 -12.14 -10.98
CA ALA A 22 -15.59 -10.97 -10.13
C ALA A 22 -16.85 -11.11 -9.27
N ALA A 23 -16.72 -10.89 -7.96
CA ALA A 23 -17.88 -10.76 -7.08
C ALA A 23 -18.73 -9.56 -7.54
N PRO A 24 -20.08 -9.66 -7.49
CA PRO A 24 -20.93 -8.54 -7.90
C PRO A 24 -20.69 -7.34 -6.98
N ALA A 25 -20.49 -6.16 -7.58
CA ALA A 25 -20.30 -4.93 -6.84
C ALA A 25 -21.51 -4.63 -5.93
N PRO A 26 -21.31 -4.15 -4.69
CA PRO A 26 -22.42 -3.73 -3.85
C PRO A 26 -23.15 -2.55 -4.49
N ALA A 27 -24.47 -2.59 -4.51
CA ALA A 27 -25.29 -1.52 -5.06
C ALA A 27 -25.08 -0.21 -4.27
N ALA A 28 -24.86 0.89 -4.99
CA ALA A 28 -24.78 2.22 -4.38
C ALA A 28 -26.11 2.57 -3.67
N PRO A 29 -26.07 3.17 -2.46
CA PRO A 29 -27.28 3.62 -1.79
C PRO A 29 -27.94 4.76 -2.60
N ALA A 30 -29.26 4.67 -2.78
CA ALA A 30 -30.03 5.68 -3.47
C ALA A 30 -29.98 7.02 -2.71
N ALA A 31 -29.68 8.12 -3.43
CA ALA A 31 -29.75 9.46 -2.86
C ALA A 31 -31.21 9.81 -2.49
N PRO A 32 -31.46 10.48 -1.34
CA PRO A 32 -32.80 10.90 -0.96
C PRO A 32 -33.34 11.96 -1.93
N ALA A 33 -34.60 11.81 -2.33
CA ALA A 33 -35.26 12.75 -3.23
C ALA A 33 -35.39 14.14 -2.60
N ALA A 34 -34.98 15.18 -3.33
CA ALA A 34 -35.14 16.57 -2.90
C ALA A 34 -36.63 16.97 -2.87
N ALA A 35 -37.07 17.55 -1.76
CA ALA A 35 -38.43 18.09 -1.64
C ALA A 35 -38.59 19.36 -2.53
N PRO A 36 -39.75 19.55 -3.18
CA PRO A 36 -39.98 20.73 -4.02
C PRO A 36 -40.13 22.01 -3.18
N ALA A 37 -39.51 23.10 -3.64
CA ALA A 37 -39.57 24.39 -2.99
C ALA A 37 -40.95 25.04 -3.08
N LYS A 38 -41.40 25.70 -2.01
CA LYS A 38 -42.62 26.52 -1.98
C LYS A 38 -42.38 27.88 -2.68
N PRO A 39 -43.32 28.39 -3.49
CA PRO A 39 -43.30 29.78 -3.96
C PRO A 39 -43.86 30.75 -2.91
N THR A 40 -43.31 31.96 -2.85
CA THR A 40 -43.81 33.09 -2.02
C THR A 40 -44.91 33.89 -2.74
N PRO A 41 -45.82 34.58 -2.02
CA PRO A 41 -47.09 35.07 -2.58
C PRO A 41 -47.11 36.56 -2.96
N GLN A 42 -48.02 36.93 -3.86
CA GLN A 42 -48.51 38.30 -4.08
C GLN A 42 -50.04 38.29 -4.39
N PRO A 43 -50.76 39.44 -4.33
CA PRO A 43 -52.04 39.52 -3.60
C PRO A 43 -53.33 39.28 -4.41
N THR A 44 -54.39 38.92 -3.67
CA THR A 44 -55.83 38.90 -4.03
C THR A 44 -56.49 40.26 -3.72
N PRO A 45 -57.70 40.65 -4.22
CA PRO A 45 -58.97 39.87 -4.29
C PRO A 45 -59.85 40.20 -5.55
N PRO A 46 -61.19 39.96 -5.63
CA PRO A 46 -62.15 39.23 -4.77
C PRO A 46 -62.95 38.09 -5.47
N ALA A 47 -63.96 37.54 -4.77
CA ALA A 47 -64.53 36.20 -4.95
C ALA A 47 -65.78 36.05 -5.85
N ALA A 48 -66.07 34.79 -6.22
CA ALA A 48 -67.41 34.26 -6.55
C ALA A 48 -67.55 32.81 -6.02
N GLN A 49 -68.80 32.33 -5.84
CA GLN A 49 -69.17 31.18 -4.99
C GLN A 49 -69.25 29.78 -5.69
N PRO A 50 -69.38 28.66 -4.93
CA PRO A 50 -69.07 27.30 -5.41
C PRO A 50 -70.28 26.33 -5.57
N ALA A 51 -70.09 25.22 -6.31
CA ALA A 51 -70.86 23.96 -6.26
C ALA A 51 -70.09 22.81 -6.99
N PRO A 52 -70.48 21.52 -6.92
CA PRO A 52 -70.19 20.65 -5.77
C PRO A 52 -69.52 19.29 -6.14
N VAL A 53 -69.33 18.44 -5.13
CA VAL A 53 -68.59 17.17 -5.14
C VAL A 53 -69.41 15.97 -5.65
N ALA A 54 -68.76 15.03 -6.36
CA ALA A 54 -69.12 13.60 -6.42
C ALA A 54 -67.81 12.79 -6.61
N ALA A 55 -67.35 12.00 -5.63
CA ALA A 55 -67.83 10.70 -5.15
C ALA A 55 -66.99 9.54 -5.72
N THR A 56 -66.23 8.88 -4.85
CA THR A 56 -65.38 7.71 -5.13
C THR A 56 -66.15 6.38 -5.04
N PRO A 57 -65.64 5.32 -5.68
CA PRO A 57 -65.77 3.95 -5.17
C PRO A 57 -64.41 3.35 -4.74
N VAL A 58 -64.46 2.50 -3.72
CA VAL A 58 -63.34 1.79 -3.06
C VAL A 58 -63.17 0.38 -3.69
N PRO A 59 -61.96 -0.23 -3.72
CA PRO A 59 -61.64 -1.33 -4.64
C PRO A 59 -61.96 -2.74 -4.11
N THR A 60 -61.85 -3.73 -5.00
CA THR A 60 -61.98 -5.17 -4.72
C THR A 60 -60.61 -5.86 -4.95
N PRO A 61 -60.20 -6.85 -4.12
CA PRO A 61 -58.77 -7.18 -4.00
C PRO A 61 -58.24 -8.17 -5.05
N ALA A 62 -56.96 -8.01 -5.39
CA ALA A 62 -56.23 -8.86 -6.34
C ALA A 62 -55.64 -10.13 -5.68
N LYS A 63 -55.47 -11.16 -6.51
CA LYS A 63 -54.94 -12.50 -6.15
C LYS A 63 -53.41 -12.47 -5.93
N PRO A 64 -52.84 -13.19 -4.95
CA PRO A 64 -51.39 -13.18 -4.72
C PRO A 64 -50.58 -13.91 -5.80
N ALA A 65 -49.40 -13.37 -6.12
CA ALA A 65 -48.34 -14.06 -6.88
C ALA A 65 -47.47 -14.93 -5.93
N PRO A 66 -46.80 -15.99 -6.44
CA PRO A 66 -46.09 -16.95 -5.60
C PRO A 66 -44.74 -16.43 -5.06
N GLN A 67 -44.35 -16.92 -3.89
CA GLN A 67 -43.02 -16.69 -3.30
C GLN A 67 -41.91 -17.48 -4.03
N PRO A 68 -40.67 -16.97 -4.08
CA PRO A 68 -39.51 -17.72 -4.56
C PRO A 68 -39.07 -18.79 -3.57
N ALA A 69 -38.61 -19.94 -4.09
CA ALA A 69 -38.21 -21.09 -3.28
C ALA A 69 -36.88 -20.90 -2.54
N ALA A 70 -36.76 -21.53 -1.37
CA ALA A 70 -35.53 -21.55 -0.57
C ALA A 70 -34.44 -22.43 -1.20
N LYS A 71 -33.17 -22.06 -1.00
CA LYS A 71 -32.00 -22.88 -1.40
C LYS A 71 -31.86 -24.14 -0.51
N PRO A 72 -31.45 -25.29 -1.06
CA PRO A 72 -31.13 -26.47 -0.26
C PRO A 72 -29.81 -26.32 0.50
N ALA A 73 -29.71 -27.00 1.64
CA ALA A 73 -28.49 -27.06 2.47
C ALA A 73 -27.45 -28.06 1.90
N PRO A 74 -26.14 -27.89 2.21
CA PRO A 74 -25.10 -28.83 1.80
C PRO A 74 -25.17 -30.16 2.58
N PRO A 75 -24.68 -31.28 2.01
CA PRO A 75 -24.74 -32.60 2.63
C PRO A 75 -23.77 -32.76 3.82
N ALA A 76 -24.16 -33.58 4.79
CA ALA A 76 -23.38 -33.88 5.99
C ALA A 76 -22.18 -34.82 5.70
N ALA A 77 -21.10 -34.64 6.45
CA ALA A 77 -19.92 -35.52 6.40
C ALA A 77 -20.18 -36.87 7.09
N PRO A 78 -19.45 -37.95 6.73
CA PRO A 78 -19.60 -39.26 7.37
C PRO A 78 -19.07 -39.29 8.80
N ALA A 79 -19.74 -40.05 9.68
CA ALA A 79 -19.31 -40.25 11.06
C ALA A 79 -18.08 -41.16 11.15
N THR A 80 -17.07 -40.75 11.92
CA THR A 80 -15.94 -41.61 12.31
C THR A 80 -16.28 -42.44 13.55
N ALA A 81 -15.94 -43.72 13.52
CA ALA A 81 -16.27 -44.67 14.59
C ALA A 81 -15.33 -44.53 15.81
N GLN A 82 -15.88 -44.71 17.01
CA GLN A 82 -15.11 -44.88 18.25
C GLN A 82 -14.46 -46.28 18.31
N PRO A 83 -13.25 -46.42 18.88
CA PRO A 83 -12.64 -47.72 19.14
C PRO A 83 -13.20 -48.39 20.40
N ALA A 84 -13.37 -49.72 20.33
CA ALA A 84 -13.78 -50.59 21.45
C ALA A 84 -12.55 -51.27 22.11
N PRO A 85 -12.66 -51.83 23.33
CA PRO A 85 -11.53 -52.00 24.25
C PRO A 85 -10.71 -53.28 24.06
N GLN A 86 -9.44 -53.25 24.51
CA GLN A 86 -8.58 -54.44 24.60
C GLN A 86 -8.86 -55.27 25.87
N PRO A 87 -8.62 -56.60 25.87
CA PRO A 87 -8.97 -57.48 26.99
C PRO A 87 -7.88 -57.56 28.08
N VAL A 88 -8.32 -57.85 29.30
CA VAL A 88 -7.48 -58.01 30.51
C VAL A 88 -7.10 -59.48 30.73
N ALA A 89 -5.84 -59.73 31.14
CA ALA A 89 -5.38 -61.01 31.69
C ALA A 89 -4.88 -60.84 33.15
N LYS A 90 -4.93 -61.91 33.97
CA LYS A 90 -4.70 -61.90 35.43
C LYS A 90 -3.83 -63.12 35.91
N PRO A 91 -3.37 -63.20 37.19
CA PRO A 91 -1.98 -63.52 37.64
C PRO A 91 -1.76 -65.05 37.92
N ALA A 92 -0.66 -65.58 38.51
CA ALA A 92 0.42 -65.12 39.43
C ALA A 92 1.66 -66.10 39.33
N PRO A 93 2.66 -66.22 40.27
CA PRO A 93 2.99 -65.45 41.49
C PRO A 93 4.50 -65.08 41.74
N VAL A 94 4.69 -64.14 42.68
CA VAL A 94 5.81 -63.81 43.62
C VAL A 94 7.21 -64.46 43.52
N ALA A 95 8.25 -63.60 43.47
CA ALA A 95 9.55 -63.75 44.19
C ALA A 95 10.23 -62.36 44.41
N ALA A 96 11.25 -62.25 45.29
CA ALA A 96 11.65 -60.98 45.96
C ALA A 96 12.83 -60.17 45.34
N LYS A 97 13.02 -58.94 45.86
CA LYS A 97 13.99 -57.89 45.45
C LYS A 97 15.48 -58.27 45.53
N PRO A 98 16.30 -57.59 44.71
CA PRO A 98 17.52 -56.91 45.19
C PRO A 98 17.50 -55.38 44.97
N THR A 99 18.42 -54.68 45.65
CA THR A 99 18.45 -53.21 45.86
C THR A 99 19.02 -52.42 44.66
N PRO A 100 18.51 -51.20 44.33
CA PRO A 100 19.10 -50.35 43.29
C PRO A 100 20.39 -49.63 43.74
N ALA A 101 21.30 -49.43 42.78
CA ALA A 101 22.47 -48.56 42.88
C ALA A 101 22.10 -47.06 42.98
N PRO A 102 23.02 -46.18 43.45
CA PRO A 102 22.72 -44.77 43.72
C PRO A 102 22.34 -43.98 42.46
N ALA A 103 21.42 -43.02 42.64
CA ALA A 103 20.86 -42.23 41.55
C ALA A 103 21.86 -41.20 40.96
N PRO A 104 21.73 -40.81 39.68
CA PRO A 104 22.51 -39.73 39.09
C PRO A 104 22.20 -38.36 39.75
N ALA A 105 23.17 -37.45 39.70
CA ALA A 105 23.00 -36.09 40.21
C ALA A 105 21.91 -35.30 39.46
N ALA A 106 21.26 -34.37 40.18
CA ALA A 106 20.20 -33.53 39.64
C ALA A 106 20.71 -32.57 38.54
N PRO A 107 19.86 -32.21 37.55
CA PRO A 107 20.24 -31.29 36.49
C PRO A 107 20.44 -29.86 37.02
N ALA A 108 21.43 -29.16 36.47
CA ALA A 108 21.68 -27.76 36.78
C ALA A 108 20.51 -26.87 36.29
N VAL A 109 20.08 -25.95 37.15
CA VAL A 109 18.97 -25.02 36.84
C VAL A 109 19.43 -24.02 35.78
N ALA A 110 18.66 -23.86 34.70
CA ALA A 110 18.94 -22.86 33.67
C ALA A 110 18.89 -21.44 34.28
N GLN A 111 19.93 -20.64 34.02
CA GLN A 111 20.04 -19.26 34.50
C GLN A 111 19.09 -18.35 33.70
N VAL A 112 18.29 -17.55 34.40
CA VAL A 112 17.37 -16.57 33.77
C VAL A 112 18.17 -15.38 33.26
N ASP A 113 17.98 -15.04 31.99
CA ASP A 113 18.65 -13.90 31.35
C ASP A 113 17.75 -12.65 31.37
N PHE A 114 18.28 -11.51 31.82
CA PHE A 114 17.46 -10.30 31.98
C PHE A 114 16.89 -9.79 30.64
N ILE A 115 17.70 -9.75 29.58
CA ILE A 115 17.32 -9.20 28.27
C ILE A 115 16.27 -10.10 27.58
N LYS A 116 16.42 -11.41 27.73
CA LYS A 116 15.58 -12.42 27.07
C LYS A 116 14.29 -12.73 27.84
N ASP A 117 14.36 -12.85 29.16
CA ASP A 117 13.28 -13.41 29.98
C ASP A 117 12.55 -12.38 30.85
N ILE A 118 13.18 -11.26 31.23
CA ILE A 118 12.63 -10.30 32.21
C ILE A 118 12.23 -8.97 31.55
N GLN A 119 13.14 -8.33 30.82
CA GLN A 119 12.91 -7.07 30.11
C GLN A 119 11.62 -7.09 29.29
N PRO A 120 11.35 -8.10 28.42
CA PRO A 120 10.12 -8.12 27.63
C PRO A 120 8.84 -8.17 28.46
N VAL A 121 8.89 -8.71 29.69
CA VAL A 121 7.71 -8.76 30.59
C VAL A 121 7.45 -7.39 31.20
N PHE A 122 8.48 -6.70 31.69
CA PHE A 122 8.35 -5.37 32.30
C PHE A 122 7.97 -4.31 31.25
N GLU A 123 8.58 -4.35 30.07
CA GLU A 123 8.26 -3.45 28.95
C GLU A 123 6.82 -3.61 28.44
N ALA A 124 6.26 -4.82 28.51
CA ALA A 124 4.90 -5.15 28.10
C ALA A 124 3.82 -4.86 29.14
N ARG A 125 4.07 -5.19 30.42
CA ARG A 125 3.04 -5.27 31.46
C ARG A 125 3.14 -4.17 32.52
N CYS A 126 4.29 -3.51 32.66
CA CYS A 126 4.52 -2.55 33.75
C CYS A 126 4.73 -1.12 33.23
N LEU A 127 5.51 -0.95 32.17
CA LEU A 127 5.96 0.38 31.74
C LEU A 127 4.91 1.24 31.05
N GLU A 128 3.72 0.72 30.75
CA GLU A 128 2.59 1.56 30.37
C GLU A 128 2.16 2.51 31.51
N CYS A 129 2.43 2.15 32.78
CA CYS A 129 2.03 2.91 33.96
C CYS A 129 3.15 3.27 34.96
N HIS A 130 4.39 2.81 34.74
CA HIS A 130 5.54 2.99 35.65
C HIS A 130 6.80 3.48 34.92
N ASN A 131 6.69 4.57 34.16
CA ASN A 131 7.78 5.19 33.40
C ASN A 131 8.01 6.66 33.81
N ALA A 132 9.08 7.28 33.31
CA ALA A 132 9.46 8.65 33.66
C ALA A 132 8.37 9.73 33.43
N ASN A 133 7.39 9.49 32.55
CA ASN A 133 6.29 10.41 32.25
C ASN A 133 4.96 10.03 32.94
N LYS A 134 4.90 8.87 33.60
CA LYS A 134 3.68 8.29 34.21
C LYS A 134 4.08 7.26 35.27
N ASP A 135 4.01 7.66 36.53
CA ASP A 135 4.60 7.02 37.70
C ASP A 135 3.53 6.59 38.73
N LYS A 136 2.59 5.74 38.32
CA LYS A 136 1.50 5.31 39.23
C LYS A 136 2.05 4.72 40.53
N GLY A 137 1.50 5.16 41.67
CA GLY A 137 1.99 4.78 43.00
C GLY A 137 3.41 5.24 43.31
N GLY A 138 3.89 6.29 42.64
CA GLY A 138 5.25 6.83 42.74
C GLY A 138 6.36 5.91 42.22
N LEU A 139 6.01 4.82 41.52
CA LEU A 139 6.96 3.81 41.06
C LEU A 139 7.39 4.08 39.61
N ILE A 140 8.70 4.24 39.41
CA ILE A 140 9.37 4.33 38.11
C ILE A 140 10.24 3.09 37.91
N MET A 141 10.14 2.46 36.74
CA MET A 141 10.75 1.17 36.41
C MET A 141 11.68 1.20 35.19
N ASP A 142 12.03 2.39 34.68
CA ASP A 142 12.94 2.55 33.55
C ASP A 142 14.36 2.04 33.81
N THR A 143 14.84 2.14 35.04
CA THR A 143 16.21 1.84 35.43
C THR A 143 16.26 0.99 36.70
N ALA A 144 17.34 0.23 36.85
CA ALA A 144 17.55 -0.62 38.02
C ALA A 144 17.47 0.17 39.35
N ASP A 145 17.98 1.40 39.37
CA ASP A 145 18.05 2.20 40.58
C ASP A 145 16.73 2.90 40.91
N ALA A 146 15.95 3.34 39.89
CA ALA A 146 14.57 3.78 40.10
C ALA A 146 13.69 2.64 40.65
N MET A 147 13.81 1.42 40.10
CA MET A 147 13.03 0.26 40.53
C MET A 147 13.40 -0.19 41.97
N LYS A 148 14.67 -0.09 42.36
CA LYS A 148 15.13 -0.34 43.74
C LYS A 148 14.66 0.75 44.72
N LYS A 149 14.67 2.02 44.31
CA LYS A 149 14.14 3.14 45.11
C LYS A 149 12.68 2.92 45.48
N GLY A 150 11.91 2.32 44.56
CA GLY A 150 10.51 1.97 44.79
C GLY A 150 9.56 3.16 44.71
N GLY A 151 8.33 2.93 45.13
CA GLY A 151 7.26 3.93 45.12
C GLY A 151 6.68 4.19 46.51
N GLU A 152 5.46 4.74 46.57
CA GLU A 152 4.76 5.14 47.80
C GLU A 152 4.51 3.96 48.76
N SER A 153 4.40 2.74 48.23
CA SER A 153 4.26 1.50 49.02
C SER A 153 5.59 0.90 49.52
N GLY A 154 6.73 1.50 49.18
CA GLY A 154 8.07 1.01 49.52
C GLY A 154 8.86 0.43 48.34
N ALA A 155 9.89 -0.36 48.64
CA ALA A 155 10.85 -0.88 47.66
C ALA A 155 10.17 -1.79 46.61
N GLY A 156 10.20 -1.37 45.34
CA GLY A 156 9.64 -2.15 44.23
C GLY A 156 10.40 -3.46 44.01
N LEU A 157 11.73 -3.38 44.10
CA LEU A 157 12.67 -4.49 43.91
C LEU A 157 13.67 -4.56 45.07
N VAL A 158 13.77 -5.73 45.72
CA VAL A 158 14.78 -6.04 46.74
C VAL A 158 15.66 -7.19 46.21
N PRO A 159 16.85 -6.88 45.64
CA PRO A 159 17.76 -7.89 45.10
C PRO A 159 18.08 -9.00 46.11
N GLY A 160 17.91 -10.26 45.70
CA GLY A 160 18.14 -11.45 46.54
C GLY A 160 16.95 -11.85 47.43
N ASP A 161 15.92 -11.00 47.58
CA ASP A 161 14.75 -11.28 48.43
C ASP A 161 13.43 -11.15 47.64
N PRO A 162 12.96 -12.24 47.00
CA PRO A 162 11.68 -12.26 46.31
C PRO A 162 10.46 -12.03 47.22
N ALA A 163 10.58 -12.28 48.53
CA ALA A 163 9.47 -12.11 49.47
C ALA A 163 9.27 -10.64 49.87
N LYS A 164 10.33 -9.83 49.86
CA LYS A 164 10.27 -8.37 50.09
C LYS A 164 10.13 -7.54 48.82
N SER A 165 10.22 -8.15 47.64
CA SER A 165 10.10 -7.44 46.36
C SER A 165 8.64 -7.24 45.97
N LEU A 166 8.11 -6.03 46.17
CA LEU A 166 6.70 -5.71 45.92
C LEU A 166 6.28 -5.99 44.47
N ILE A 167 7.17 -5.83 43.49
CA ILE A 167 6.92 -6.17 42.08
C ILE A 167 6.46 -7.63 41.89
N LEU A 168 6.98 -8.57 42.68
CA LEU A 168 6.52 -9.95 42.64
C LEU A 168 5.24 -10.13 43.46
N ALA A 169 5.19 -9.56 44.67
CA ALA A 169 4.02 -9.67 45.56
C ALA A 169 2.73 -9.18 44.90
N ARG A 170 2.73 -7.99 44.26
CA ARG A 170 1.57 -7.42 43.56
C ARG A 170 1.14 -8.21 42.33
N THR A 171 2.03 -9.00 41.72
CA THR A 171 1.66 -9.91 40.62
C THR A 171 1.13 -11.27 41.11
N LEU A 172 1.18 -11.55 42.41
CA LEU A 172 0.72 -12.81 43.03
C LEU A 172 -0.61 -12.68 43.80
N LEU A 173 -1.20 -11.47 43.83
CA LEU A 173 -2.53 -11.22 44.39
C LEU A 173 -3.63 -11.90 43.55
N ALA A 174 -4.84 -11.95 44.10
CA ALA A 174 -6.01 -12.49 43.40
C ALA A 174 -6.47 -11.53 42.29
N ASP A 175 -7.10 -12.07 41.23
CA ASP A 175 -7.48 -11.30 40.04
C ASP A 175 -8.55 -10.21 40.34
N ASP A 176 -9.19 -10.25 41.52
CA ASP A 176 -10.16 -9.29 42.04
C ASP A 176 -9.61 -8.34 43.13
N ASP A 177 -8.31 -8.39 43.41
CA ASP A 177 -7.63 -7.54 44.39
C ASP A 177 -7.31 -6.16 43.78
N ASP A 178 -7.73 -5.06 44.43
CA ASP A 178 -7.50 -3.68 43.99
C ASP A 178 -6.00 -3.32 43.80
N ASP A 179 -5.11 -4.04 44.48
CA ASP A 179 -3.67 -3.82 44.46
C ASP A 179 -2.92 -4.70 43.42
N ILE A 180 -3.62 -5.55 42.65
CA ILE A 180 -3.02 -6.45 41.64
C ILE A 180 -2.35 -5.67 40.50
N MET A 181 -1.18 -6.16 40.08
CA MET A 181 -0.42 -5.63 38.95
C MET A 181 -0.19 -6.69 37.87
N PRO A 182 -0.48 -6.41 36.58
CA PRO A 182 -1.11 -5.19 36.07
C PRO A 182 -2.63 -5.12 36.37
N PRO A 183 -3.20 -3.93 36.62
CA PRO A 183 -4.61 -3.77 36.96
C PRO A 183 -5.54 -3.74 35.73
N LYS A 184 -4.97 -3.81 34.52
CA LYS A 184 -5.67 -3.90 33.23
C LYS A 184 -4.84 -4.74 32.26
N GLY A 185 -5.54 -5.51 31.41
CA GLY A 185 -4.90 -6.48 30.52
C GLY A 185 -4.67 -7.83 31.20
N ASP A 186 -4.05 -8.78 30.49
CA ASP A 186 -3.85 -10.13 31.04
C ASP A 186 -2.83 -10.11 32.21
N PRO A 187 -3.10 -10.85 33.31
CA PRO A 187 -2.12 -11.14 34.34
C PRO A 187 -0.87 -11.83 33.77
N LEU A 188 0.26 -11.72 34.48
CA LEU A 188 1.48 -12.45 34.12
C LEU A 188 1.23 -13.96 34.14
N THR A 189 1.85 -14.70 33.21
CA THR A 189 1.76 -16.17 33.20
C THR A 189 2.56 -16.78 34.36
N ALA A 190 2.26 -18.03 34.71
CA ALA A 190 3.02 -18.74 35.75
C ALA A 190 4.53 -18.83 35.45
N ASP A 191 4.92 -18.99 34.17
CA ASP A 191 6.31 -18.95 33.72
C ASP A 191 6.95 -17.57 33.94
N GLN A 192 6.26 -16.48 33.60
CA GLN A 192 6.74 -15.12 33.82
C GLN A 192 6.93 -14.82 35.31
N LYS A 193 5.96 -15.17 36.16
CA LYS A 193 6.06 -15.02 37.63
C LYS A 193 7.22 -15.86 38.20
N ALA A 194 7.42 -17.08 37.70
CA ALA A 194 8.53 -17.95 38.11
C ALA A 194 9.90 -17.39 37.70
N LYS A 195 10.04 -16.90 36.46
CA LYS A 195 11.28 -16.28 35.95
C LYS A 195 11.64 -15.01 36.71
N ILE A 196 10.67 -14.12 36.97
CA ILE A 196 10.89 -12.93 37.81
C ILE A 196 11.33 -13.34 39.22
N LYS A 197 10.66 -14.31 39.85
CA LYS A 197 11.05 -14.83 41.17
C LYS A 197 12.49 -15.38 41.19
N GLN A 198 12.88 -16.15 40.17
CA GLN A 198 14.22 -16.71 40.06
C GLN A 198 15.29 -15.62 39.79
N TRP A 199 14.97 -14.63 38.93
CA TRP A 199 15.84 -13.48 38.66
C TRP A 199 16.08 -12.62 39.92
N ILE A 200 15.02 -12.32 40.69
CA ILE A 200 15.15 -11.59 41.96
C ILE A 200 16.01 -12.41 42.93
N ALA A 201 15.76 -13.72 43.07
CA ALA A 201 16.53 -14.61 43.95
C ALA A 201 18.02 -14.67 43.57
N ALA A 202 18.34 -14.54 42.27
CA ALA A 202 19.71 -14.47 41.76
C ALA A 202 20.40 -13.11 41.98
N GLY A 203 19.82 -12.21 42.79
CA GLY A 203 20.35 -10.87 43.04
C GLY A 203 19.93 -9.83 42.01
N ALA A 204 18.87 -10.09 41.23
CA ALA A 204 18.32 -9.21 40.20
C ALA A 204 19.39 -8.61 39.25
N PRO A 205 20.24 -9.44 38.60
CA PRO A 205 21.29 -8.96 37.72
C PRO A 205 20.71 -8.14 36.56
N TRP A 206 21.14 -6.89 36.44
CA TRP A 206 20.67 -5.92 35.47
C TRP A 206 21.87 -5.40 34.66
N PRO A 207 21.91 -5.54 33.32
CA PRO A 207 23.07 -5.13 32.54
C PRO A 207 23.30 -3.61 32.55
N GLN A 208 24.55 -3.18 32.67
CA GLN A 208 24.90 -1.77 32.76
C GLN A 208 24.47 -1.00 31.50
N GLY A 209 23.84 0.17 31.69
CA GLY A 209 23.36 1.03 30.60
C GLY A 209 22.01 0.64 30.00
N VAL A 210 21.37 -0.45 30.46
CA VAL A 210 20.02 -0.82 30.01
C VAL A 210 18.97 0.02 30.73
N ALA A 211 18.31 0.89 29.98
CA ALA A 211 17.05 1.51 30.35
C ALA A 211 15.90 0.82 29.61
N LEU A 212 14.76 0.65 30.28
CA LEU A 212 13.56 0.04 29.73
C LEU A 212 12.56 1.10 29.25
N ARG A 213 11.78 0.78 28.21
CA ARG A 213 10.64 1.60 27.76
C ARG A 213 9.40 0.75 27.54
N HIS A 214 8.21 1.34 27.61
CA HIS A 214 7.00 0.65 27.21
C HIS A 214 7.11 0.14 25.75
N ARG A 215 6.67 -1.09 25.52
CA ARG A 215 6.54 -1.71 24.19
C ARG A 215 5.15 -2.31 24.06
N SER A 216 4.45 -1.97 22.99
CA SER A 216 3.15 -2.57 22.70
C SER A 216 3.29 -4.06 22.37
N LYS A 217 2.17 -4.79 22.39
CA LYS A 217 2.11 -6.21 22.01
C LYS A 217 2.71 -6.44 20.62
N GLU A 218 2.38 -5.56 19.67
CA GLU A 218 2.83 -5.60 18.29
C GLU A 218 4.35 -5.39 18.17
N GLU A 219 4.94 -4.53 19.01
CA GLU A 219 6.40 -4.34 19.07
C GLU A 219 7.12 -5.59 19.59
N LEU A 220 6.54 -6.29 20.56
CA LEU A 220 7.10 -7.50 21.16
C LEU A 220 7.00 -8.69 20.20
N GLU A 221 5.86 -8.83 19.50
CA GLU A 221 5.70 -9.82 18.43
C GLU A 221 6.68 -9.57 17.27
N ALA A 222 6.90 -8.30 16.90
CA ALA A 222 7.90 -7.90 15.92
C ALA A 222 9.33 -8.21 16.40
N LEU A 223 9.69 -7.87 17.65
CA LEU A 223 10.99 -8.21 18.22
C LEU A 223 11.24 -9.73 18.23
N ALA A 224 10.24 -10.51 18.65
CA ALA A 224 10.32 -11.97 18.65
C ALA A 224 10.47 -12.54 17.22
N ARG A 225 9.85 -11.92 16.20
CA ARG A 225 10.07 -12.30 14.79
C ARG A 225 11.50 -11.99 14.33
N LEU A 226 12.02 -10.80 14.64
CA LEU A 226 13.41 -10.43 14.35
C LEU A 226 14.41 -11.40 14.99
N GLN A 227 14.20 -11.78 16.26
CA GLN A 227 15.03 -12.76 16.96
C GLN A 227 14.96 -14.15 16.30
N ARG A 228 13.78 -14.63 15.91
CA ARG A 228 13.64 -15.92 15.19
C ARG A 228 14.36 -15.92 13.84
N LYS A 229 14.32 -14.83 13.08
CA LYS A 229 14.99 -14.70 11.78
C LYS A 229 16.43 -14.17 11.86
N GLN A 230 16.99 -13.93 13.04
CA GLN A 230 18.32 -13.31 13.18
C GLN A 230 19.45 -14.15 12.55
N SER A 231 19.35 -15.48 12.55
CA SER A 231 20.30 -16.37 11.87
C SER A 231 20.19 -16.35 10.34
N GLN A 232 19.08 -15.86 9.80
CA GLN A 232 18.82 -15.68 8.37
C GLN A 232 19.15 -14.27 7.88
N LEU A 233 19.66 -13.38 8.75
CA LEU A 233 19.90 -11.97 8.46
C LEU A 233 21.05 -11.77 7.47
N GLU A 234 20.69 -11.51 6.22
CA GLU A 234 21.61 -11.28 5.11
C GLU A 234 22.16 -9.84 5.16
N LYS A 235 21.27 -8.85 5.23
CA LYS A 235 21.60 -7.43 5.06
C LYS A 235 20.81 -6.55 6.04
N VAL A 236 21.40 -5.42 6.43
CA VAL A 236 20.69 -4.32 7.10
C VAL A 236 21.08 -3.02 6.41
N GLU A 237 20.12 -2.15 6.15
CA GLU A 237 20.30 -0.90 5.41
C GLU A 237 19.72 0.29 6.18
N ILE A 238 20.36 1.45 6.02
CA ILE A 238 19.85 2.76 6.46
C ILE A 238 19.25 3.47 5.24
N PHE A 239 18.07 4.05 5.43
CA PHE A 239 17.41 4.89 4.44
C PHE A 239 17.06 6.27 5.03
N PRO A 240 17.28 7.37 4.29
CA PRO A 240 18.09 7.45 3.06
C PRO A 240 19.54 6.98 3.30
N PRO A 241 20.28 6.59 2.23
CA PRO A 241 21.65 6.05 2.36
C PRO A 241 22.68 7.11 2.79
N GLN A 242 22.30 8.39 2.76
CA GLN A 242 23.09 9.55 3.20
C GLN A 242 22.13 10.63 3.70
N PHE A 243 22.64 11.51 4.55
CA PHE A 243 21.88 12.61 5.14
C PHE A 243 22.56 13.95 4.81
N GLN A 244 21.86 14.85 4.13
CA GLN A 244 22.35 16.21 3.83
C GLN A 244 21.34 17.22 4.39
N MET A 245 21.81 18.25 5.09
CA MET A 245 20.95 19.28 5.71
C MET A 245 21.57 20.65 5.44
N GLU A 246 20.77 21.57 4.93
CA GLU A 246 21.24 22.88 4.43
C GLU A 246 20.66 24.07 5.23
N SER A 247 19.85 23.80 6.24
CA SER A 247 19.23 24.79 7.10
C SER A 247 18.83 24.19 8.44
N LYS A 248 18.65 25.05 9.44
CA LYS A 248 18.15 24.73 10.78
C LYS A 248 16.80 24.00 10.79
N ARG A 249 16.00 24.14 9.73
CA ARG A 249 14.68 23.49 9.59
C ARG A 249 14.76 22.08 9.01
N ASP A 250 15.88 21.72 8.41
CA ASP A 250 16.00 20.44 7.74
C ASP A 250 16.12 19.30 8.75
N PHE A 251 15.58 18.17 8.33
CA PHE A 251 15.66 16.91 9.04
C PHE A 251 15.61 15.79 8.01
N HIS A 252 16.00 14.59 8.44
CA HIS A 252 15.76 13.39 7.66
C HIS A 252 15.32 12.26 8.58
N ARG A 253 14.20 11.62 8.24
CA ARG A 253 13.73 10.43 8.93
C ARG A 253 14.60 9.25 8.54
N VAL A 254 15.09 8.55 9.54
CA VAL A 254 15.85 7.31 9.44
C VAL A 254 14.87 6.15 9.37
N VAL A 255 14.97 5.33 8.34
CA VAL A 255 14.35 4.00 8.28
C VAL A 255 15.46 2.97 8.24
N VAL A 256 15.41 1.98 9.12
CA VAL A 256 16.35 0.85 9.13
C VAL A 256 15.61 -0.41 8.72
N MET A 257 16.04 -1.02 7.62
CA MET A 257 15.42 -2.22 7.08
C MET A 257 16.39 -3.41 7.17
N ALA A 258 15.90 -4.51 7.72
CA ALA A 258 16.57 -5.81 7.65
C ALA A 258 16.06 -6.60 6.45
N THR A 259 16.96 -7.27 5.72
CA THR A 259 16.64 -8.22 4.65
C THR A 259 17.20 -9.58 5.02
N PHE A 260 16.38 -10.62 4.88
CA PHE A 260 16.73 -12.00 5.19
C PHE A 260 17.02 -12.80 3.91
N ASN A 261 17.70 -13.94 4.05
CA ASN A 261 18.11 -14.79 2.93
C ASN A 261 16.95 -15.43 2.12
N ASP A 262 15.71 -15.34 2.62
CA ASP A 262 14.47 -15.67 1.93
C ASP A 262 13.86 -14.46 1.18
N ALA A 263 14.65 -13.39 1.00
CA ALA A 263 14.28 -12.08 0.45
C ALA A 263 13.15 -11.34 1.19
N THR A 264 12.70 -11.80 2.37
CA THR A 264 11.76 -11.02 3.19
C THR A 264 12.46 -9.82 3.81
N THR A 265 11.68 -8.75 4.02
CA THR A 265 12.15 -7.49 4.60
C THR A 265 11.39 -7.16 5.88
N MET A 266 12.06 -6.50 6.82
CA MET A 266 11.44 -6.05 8.05
C MET A 266 11.96 -4.67 8.47
N ASP A 267 11.03 -3.79 8.83
CA ASP A 267 11.33 -2.55 9.56
C ASP A 267 11.89 -2.89 10.95
N VAL A 268 13.14 -2.51 11.17
CA VAL A 268 13.85 -2.68 12.44
C VAL A 268 14.25 -1.34 13.07
N THR A 269 13.75 -0.23 12.54
CA THR A 269 14.03 1.14 12.98
C THR A 269 13.85 1.31 14.49
N ARG A 270 12.71 0.82 15.02
CA ARG A 270 12.35 0.89 16.45
C ARG A 270 13.16 -0.03 17.39
N PHE A 271 14.01 -0.89 16.82
CA PHE A 271 14.91 -1.81 17.52
C PHE A 271 16.38 -1.43 17.36
N ALA A 272 16.67 -0.37 16.62
CA ALA A 272 18.02 0.10 16.40
C ALA A 272 18.46 1.08 17.50
N ASP A 273 19.67 0.86 18.01
CA ASP A 273 20.43 1.86 18.75
C ASP A 273 21.09 2.80 17.71
N MET A 274 20.81 4.10 17.81
CA MET A 274 21.23 5.12 16.84
C MET A 274 22.00 6.23 17.53
N GLN A 275 23.17 6.59 17.00
CA GLN A 275 23.97 7.70 17.48
C GLN A 275 24.67 8.40 16.30
N VAL A 276 24.79 9.73 16.35
CA VAL A 276 25.68 10.48 15.43
C VAL A 276 27.09 10.48 16.04
N ALA A 277 28.12 10.24 15.22
CA ALA A 277 29.51 10.12 15.67
C ALA A 277 30.08 11.42 16.27
N ASP A 278 29.68 12.58 15.73
CA ASP A 278 29.95 13.91 16.28
C ASP A 278 28.64 14.67 16.49
N THR A 279 28.19 14.73 17.75
CA THR A 279 26.95 15.41 18.14
C THR A 279 27.01 16.93 18.01
N LYS A 280 28.17 17.52 17.68
CA LYS A 280 28.30 18.95 17.36
C LYS A 280 27.94 19.25 15.91
N VAL A 281 27.95 18.25 15.03
CA VAL A 281 27.55 18.39 13.62
C VAL A 281 26.04 18.17 13.51
N ALA A 282 25.55 17.03 14.00
CA ALA A 282 24.14 16.65 13.94
C ALA A 282 23.74 15.83 15.16
N THR A 283 22.44 15.78 15.46
CA THR A 283 21.86 14.92 16.51
C THR A 283 20.87 13.94 15.88
N VAL A 284 20.55 12.86 16.61
CA VAL A 284 19.49 11.93 16.24
C VAL A 284 18.54 11.72 17.43
N ALA A 285 17.25 11.89 17.19
CA ALA A 285 16.18 11.69 18.17
C ALA A 285 14.93 11.17 17.44
N ASP A 286 14.18 10.24 18.04
CA ASP A 286 12.95 9.66 17.46
C ASP A 286 13.11 9.17 15.99
N ALA A 287 14.27 8.59 15.69
CA ALA A 287 14.68 8.19 14.34
C ALA A 287 14.63 9.33 13.30
N MET A 288 14.95 10.55 13.70
CA MET A 288 15.16 11.71 12.83
C MET A 288 16.54 12.33 13.10
N VAL A 289 17.29 12.61 12.03
CA VAL A 289 18.56 13.34 12.10
C VAL A 289 18.29 14.83 11.91
N HIS A 290 18.87 15.67 12.78
CA HIS A 290 18.75 17.13 12.75
C HIS A 290 20.13 17.80 12.80
N PRO A 291 20.32 18.98 12.18
CA PRO A 291 21.56 19.74 12.31
C PRO A 291 21.75 20.22 13.75
N ALA A 292 23.00 20.24 14.21
CA ALA A 292 23.39 20.73 15.54
C ALA A 292 24.50 21.80 15.47
N GLY A 293 25.29 21.78 14.40
CA GLY A 293 26.29 22.80 14.06
C GLY A 293 25.97 23.46 12.71
N ASP A 294 26.74 24.49 12.37
CA ASP A 294 26.53 25.23 11.11
C ASP A 294 27.15 24.55 9.88
N THR A 295 28.31 23.91 10.03
CA THR A 295 28.93 23.14 8.94
C THR A 295 29.74 21.99 9.50
N GLY A 296 29.67 20.81 8.87
CA GLY A 296 30.48 19.66 9.25
C GLY A 296 30.12 18.37 8.52
N SER A 297 30.93 17.34 8.74
CA SER A 297 30.65 15.98 8.28
C SER A 297 30.81 14.99 9.45
N SER A 298 29.94 13.99 9.48
CA SER A 298 29.84 12.98 10.52
C SER A 298 29.27 11.67 9.96
N GLU A 299 29.02 10.70 10.82
CA GLU A 299 28.37 9.44 10.46
C GLU A 299 27.21 9.16 11.43
N LEU A 300 26.04 8.78 10.90
CA LEU A 300 25.01 8.11 11.67
C LEU A 300 25.44 6.65 11.84
N ILE A 301 25.65 6.21 13.08
CA ILE A 301 25.99 4.84 13.45
C ILE A 301 24.72 4.16 13.97
N VAL A 302 24.37 3.03 13.34
CA VAL A 302 23.17 2.25 13.65
C VAL A 302 23.58 0.85 14.08
N LYS A 303 23.18 0.42 15.26
CA LYS A 303 23.40 -0.94 15.79
C LYS A 303 22.06 -1.66 15.93
N VAL A 304 21.89 -2.79 15.24
CA VAL A 304 20.66 -3.59 15.31
C VAL A 304 20.94 -5.06 14.97
N ALA A 305 20.28 -5.99 15.64
CA ALA A 305 20.41 -7.44 15.41
C ALA A 305 21.86 -7.98 15.37
N GLY A 306 22.78 -7.35 16.12
CA GLY A 306 24.21 -7.72 16.14
C GLY A 306 25.04 -7.16 14.98
N ARG A 307 24.45 -6.39 14.07
CA ARG A 307 25.15 -5.64 13.02
C ARG A 307 25.41 -4.20 13.49
N THR A 308 26.51 -3.61 13.06
CA THR A 308 26.75 -2.16 13.08
C THR A 308 26.91 -1.69 11.65
N ILE A 309 26.11 -0.71 11.24
CA ILE A 309 26.14 -0.09 9.91
C ILE A 309 26.21 1.43 10.07
N LYS A 310 26.63 2.13 9.01
CA LYS A 310 26.85 3.56 9.01
C LYS A 310 26.31 4.22 7.75
N ALA A 311 25.92 5.48 7.88
CA ALA A 311 25.58 6.36 6.76
C ALA A 311 26.20 7.75 6.97
N PRO A 312 26.74 8.40 5.93
CA PRO A 312 27.34 9.72 6.05
C PRO A 312 26.27 10.78 6.35
N VAL A 313 26.65 11.74 7.20
CA VAL A 313 25.86 12.91 7.56
C VAL A 313 26.68 14.15 7.22
N THR A 314 26.11 15.06 6.44
CA THR A 314 26.72 16.35 6.10
C THR A 314 25.76 17.48 6.45
N VAL A 315 26.30 18.52 7.08
CA VAL A 315 25.57 19.76 7.35
C VAL A 315 26.32 20.90 6.68
N SER A 316 25.58 21.74 5.96
CA SER A 316 25.99 23.05 5.45
C SER A 316 24.96 24.08 5.93
N HIS A 317 25.39 25.29 6.28
CA HIS A 317 24.51 26.37 6.77
C HIS A 317 23.47 25.94 7.84
N GLY A 318 23.78 24.96 8.69
CA GLY A 318 22.84 24.35 9.64
C GLY A 318 22.33 25.30 10.73
N ALA A 319 22.94 26.47 10.91
CA ALA A 319 22.42 27.54 11.77
C ALA A 319 21.46 28.49 11.04
N ALA A 320 21.44 28.48 9.70
CA ALA A 320 20.58 29.35 8.89
C ALA A 320 19.12 28.92 8.97
N ASP A 321 18.25 29.85 9.36
CA ASP A 321 16.81 29.66 9.36
C ASP A 321 16.25 30.14 8.02
N ARG A 322 16.03 29.22 7.08
CA ARG A 322 15.53 29.56 5.74
C ARG A 322 14.08 30.08 5.82
N PRO A 323 13.72 31.13 5.06
CA PRO A 323 12.34 31.62 5.04
C PRO A 323 11.38 30.57 4.45
N ILE A 324 10.11 30.63 4.86
CA ILE A 324 9.05 29.82 4.27
C ILE A 324 8.86 30.19 2.80
N SER A 325 9.02 29.21 1.92
CA SER A 325 8.84 29.37 0.48
C SER A 325 7.40 29.10 0.07
N PHE A 326 6.86 29.93 -0.84
CA PHE A 326 5.53 29.66 -1.40
C PHE A 326 5.53 28.37 -2.22
N ARG A 327 6.51 28.21 -3.12
CA ARG A 327 6.66 27.05 -4.02
C ARG A 327 7.12 25.79 -3.31
N LEU A 328 8.01 25.90 -2.33
CA LEU A 328 8.67 24.73 -1.72
C LEU A 328 8.07 24.27 -0.39
N ASP A 329 7.23 25.07 0.26
CA ASP A 329 6.59 24.71 1.54
C ASP A 329 5.06 24.91 1.51
N VAL A 330 4.55 26.07 1.08
CA VAL A 330 3.09 26.38 1.07
C VAL A 330 2.33 25.57 0.02
N MET A 331 2.82 25.50 -1.22
CA MET A 331 2.16 24.73 -2.29
C MET A 331 2.10 23.22 -1.99
N PRO A 332 3.17 22.58 -1.46
CA PRO A 332 3.09 21.23 -0.90
C PRO A 332 2.05 21.07 0.21
N VAL A 333 1.86 22.06 1.11
CA VAL A 333 0.79 22.01 2.12
C VAL A 333 -0.61 21.92 1.48
N PHE A 334 -0.89 22.66 0.41
CA PHE A 334 -2.19 22.54 -0.29
C PHE A 334 -2.39 21.19 -0.98
N MET A 335 -1.32 20.57 -1.46
CA MET A 335 -1.34 19.23 -2.03
C MET A 335 -1.55 18.16 -0.94
N ARG A 336 -0.82 18.28 0.17
CA ARG A 336 -0.89 17.43 1.35
C ARG A 336 -2.26 17.47 2.02
N GLY A 337 -2.83 18.66 2.17
CA GLY A 337 -4.20 18.88 2.63
C GLY A 337 -5.28 18.51 1.61
N THR A 338 -4.91 18.05 0.41
CA THR A 338 -5.81 17.72 -0.73
C THR A 338 -6.64 18.90 -1.27
N CYS A 339 -6.35 20.12 -0.85
CA CYS A 339 -7.05 21.36 -1.23
C CYS A 339 -7.05 21.58 -2.74
N ASN A 340 -5.88 21.37 -3.38
CA ASN A 340 -5.67 21.51 -4.82
C ASN A 340 -5.82 20.18 -5.59
N SER A 341 -6.56 19.22 -5.05
CA SER A 341 -6.94 17.99 -5.77
C SER A 341 -8.05 18.25 -6.79
N GLY A 342 -8.18 17.37 -7.79
CA GLY A 342 -9.17 17.48 -8.86
C GLY A 342 -10.64 17.38 -8.41
N GLY A 343 -10.89 16.90 -7.18
CA GLY A 343 -12.22 16.92 -6.56
C GLY A 343 -12.59 18.28 -5.96
N CYS A 344 -11.60 19.14 -5.67
CA CYS A 344 -11.69 20.37 -4.87
C CYS A 344 -11.25 21.59 -5.69
N HIS A 345 -10.37 22.45 -5.16
CA HIS A 345 -9.95 23.68 -5.84
C HIS A 345 -9.00 23.43 -7.02
N GLY A 346 -8.41 22.23 -7.12
CA GLY A 346 -7.64 21.77 -8.28
C GLY A 346 -8.48 21.28 -9.46
N ALA A 347 -9.81 21.29 -9.35
CA ALA A 347 -10.69 21.05 -10.49
C ALA A 347 -10.50 22.16 -11.54
N ALA A 348 -10.64 21.86 -12.83
CA ALA A 348 -10.48 22.84 -13.92
C ALA A 348 -11.34 24.12 -13.77
N ARG A 349 -12.48 24.02 -13.08
CA ARG A 349 -13.39 25.14 -12.74
C ARG A 349 -13.30 25.65 -11.30
N GLY A 350 -12.42 25.06 -10.49
CA GLY A 350 -12.33 25.28 -9.04
C GLY A 350 -13.61 24.93 -8.28
N LYS A 351 -13.78 25.56 -7.11
CA LYS A 351 -15.01 25.59 -6.30
C LYS A 351 -15.29 27.02 -5.86
N ASP A 352 -16.55 27.44 -5.94
CA ASP A 352 -17.03 28.73 -5.42
C ASP A 352 -16.19 29.95 -5.83
N GLY A 353 -15.74 29.98 -7.09
CA GLY A 353 -14.89 31.05 -7.63
C GLY A 353 -13.44 31.04 -7.13
N PHE A 354 -12.99 29.98 -6.46
CA PHE A 354 -11.58 29.74 -6.11
C PHE A 354 -11.03 28.50 -6.82
N ARG A 355 -9.97 28.71 -7.58
CA ARG A 355 -9.20 27.69 -8.30
C ARG A 355 -7.73 27.75 -7.87
N LEU A 356 -7.13 26.59 -7.77
CA LEU A 356 -5.68 26.37 -7.75
C LEU A 356 -5.36 25.42 -8.90
N SER A 357 -4.11 25.38 -9.35
CA SER A 357 -3.65 24.38 -10.29
C SER A 357 -3.70 23.00 -9.65
N LEU A 358 -4.05 21.98 -10.44
CA LEU A 358 -4.12 20.61 -9.95
C LEU A 358 -2.76 20.20 -9.35
N PHE A 359 -2.75 19.78 -8.09
CA PHE A 359 -1.56 19.42 -7.31
C PHE A 359 -0.43 20.49 -7.26
N GLY A 360 -0.71 21.74 -7.63
CA GLY A 360 0.28 22.83 -7.60
C GLY A 360 1.22 22.90 -8.81
N MET A 361 0.81 22.38 -9.96
CA MET A 361 1.59 22.39 -11.21
C MET A 361 1.85 23.79 -11.81
N ASP A 362 1.06 24.81 -11.48
CA ASP A 362 1.28 26.22 -11.85
C ASP A 362 1.33 27.08 -10.57
N PRO A 363 2.45 27.04 -9.81
CA PRO A 363 2.57 27.79 -8.58
C PRO A 363 2.64 29.31 -8.83
N ALA A 364 3.11 29.75 -10.00
CA ALA A 364 3.16 31.18 -10.34
C ALA A 364 1.74 31.76 -10.49
N GLY A 365 0.85 31.09 -11.22
CA GLY A 365 -0.55 31.47 -11.31
C GLY A 365 -1.30 31.27 -10.00
N ASP A 366 -0.96 30.25 -9.21
CA ASP A 366 -1.59 29.97 -7.91
C ASP A 366 -1.29 31.02 -6.85
N PHE A 367 -0.08 31.56 -6.82
CA PHE A 367 0.25 32.72 -6.00
C PHE A 367 -0.71 33.89 -6.30
N ILE A 368 -0.92 34.21 -7.58
CA ILE A 368 -1.82 35.28 -8.04
C ILE A 368 -3.30 34.97 -7.72
N ARG A 369 -3.74 33.71 -7.87
CA ARG A 369 -5.11 33.26 -7.53
C ARG A 369 -5.41 33.37 -6.04
N LEU A 370 -4.43 33.02 -5.20
CA LEU A 370 -4.53 33.05 -3.76
C LEU A 370 -4.48 34.49 -3.21
N THR A 371 -3.58 35.32 -3.72
CA THR A 371 -3.29 36.66 -3.16
C THR A 371 -3.99 37.82 -3.88
N ARG A 372 -4.37 37.70 -5.17
CA ARG A 372 -4.85 38.84 -6.00
C ARG A 372 -6.19 38.64 -6.70
N GLU A 373 -6.53 37.46 -7.22
CA GLU A 373 -7.74 37.28 -8.08
C GLU A 373 -9.08 37.64 -7.40
N MET A 374 -9.17 37.60 -6.06
CA MET A 374 -10.28 38.22 -5.32
C MET A 374 -9.75 39.00 -4.11
N PRO A 375 -9.94 40.33 -4.05
CA PRO A 375 -9.50 41.14 -2.91
C PRO A 375 -10.11 40.68 -1.57
N GLY A 376 -9.25 40.55 -0.56
CA GLY A 376 -9.63 40.58 0.86
C GLY A 376 -10.39 39.37 1.44
N ARG A 377 -10.41 38.21 0.79
CA ARG A 377 -11.21 37.04 1.24
C ARG A 377 -10.49 35.67 1.25
N ARG A 378 -9.15 35.65 1.25
CA ARG A 378 -8.36 34.39 1.32
C ARG A 378 -7.19 34.48 2.28
N VAL A 379 -6.38 35.53 2.13
CA VAL A 379 -5.27 35.89 3.01
C VAL A 379 -5.62 37.18 3.75
N ASN A 380 -5.39 37.21 5.06
CA ASN A 380 -5.55 38.36 5.93
C ASN A 380 -4.20 38.67 6.59
N LEU A 381 -3.48 39.68 6.08
CA LEU A 381 -2.16 40.07 6.58
C LEU A 381 -2.21 40.71 7.99
N ALA A 382 -3.38 41.18 8.43
CA ALA A 382 -3.54 41.79 9.76
C ALA A 382 -3.85 40.75 10.85
N LEU A 383 -4.58 39.68 10.50
CA LEU A 383 -4.87 38.54 11.39
C LEU A 383 -4.60 37.23 10.62
N PRO A 384 -3.34 36.78 10.53
CA PRO A 384 -2.92 35.65 9.71
C PRO A 384 -3.71 34.35 9.97
N ALA A 385 -3.95 34.00 11.23
CA ALA A 385 -4.74 32.83 11.62
C ALA A 385 -6.24 32.91 11.20
N GLU A 386 -6.80 34.12 11.05
CA GLU A 386 -8.17 34.34 10.56
C GLU A 386 -8.27 34.36 9.03
N SER A 387 -7.13 34.23 8.31
CA SER A 387 -7.12 34.09 6.86
C SER A 387 -8.06 32.96 6.45
N THR A 388 -9.01 33.23 5.55
CA THR A 388 -10.04 32.26 5.17
C THR A 388 -9.46 30.95 4.60
N VAL A 389 -8.25 30.99 4.01
CA VAL A 389 -7.52 29.79 3.59
C VAL A 389 -7.06 28.92 4.77
N VAL A 390 -6.65 29.54 5.88
CA VAL A 390 -6.26 28.86 7.12
C VAL A 390 -7.50 28.35 7.85
N ALA A 391 -8.45 29.24 8.13
CA ALA A 391 -9.66 28.94 8.90
C ALA A 391 -10.53 27.83 8.29
N LYS A 392 -10.63 27.76 6.95
CA LYS A 392 -11.32 26.65 6.26
C LYS A 392 -10.52 25.35 6.30
N SER A 393 -9.19 25.40 6.27
CA SER A 393 -8.34 24.21 6.32
C SER A 393 -8.42 23.50 7.67
N ILE A 394 -8.49 24.28 8.77
CA ILE A 394 -8.67 23.77 10.14
C ILE A 394 -10.14 23.60 10.57
N ALA A 395 -11.10 23.86 9.66
CA ALA A 395 -12.54 23.81 9.91
C ALA A 395 -13.05 24.70 11.08
N SER A 396 -12.32 25.76 11.46
CA SER A 396 -12.81 26.78 12.40
C SER A 396 -13.93 27.63 11.80
N VAL A 397 -14.06 27.64 10.47
CA VAL A 397 -15.25 28.12 9.74
C VAL A 397 -15.77 27.05 8.77
N PRO A 398 -17.08 27.03 8.44
CA PRO A 398 -17.66 26.00 7.58
C PRO A 398 -16.96 25.84 6.22
N HIS A 399 -16.62 24.60 5.89
CA HIS A 399 -15.98 24.20 4.65
C HIS A 399 -16.57 22.87 4.15
N SER A 400 -17.09 22.86 2.91
CA SER A 400 -17.70 21.67 2.30
C SER A 400 -16.70 20.57 1.94
N GLY A 401 -15.39 20.87 1.95
CA GLY A 401 -14.33 19.88 1.79
C GLY A 401 -13.90 19.19 3.09
N ASN A 402 -14.61 19.42 4.20
CA ASN A 402 -14.24 19.03 5.56
C ASN A 402 -12.93 19.66 6.05
N GLN A 403 -12.45 19.23 7.22
CA GLN A 403 -11.15 19.61 7.77
C GLN A 403 -10.01 18.95 6.98
N CYS A 404 -9.03 19.73 6.57
CA CYS A 404 -7.84 19.25 5.85
C CYS A 404 -6.75 18.77 6.82
N PHE A 405 -6.54 19.53 7.90
CA PHE A 405 -5.59 19.31 8.99
C PHE A 405 -6.00 20.13 10.23
N ASP A 406 -5.41 19.90 11.40
CA ASP A 406 -5.65 20.70 12.61
C ASP A 406 -4.63 21.84 12.82
N ASP A 407 -4.87 22.66 13.85
CA ASP A 407 -4.06 23.83 14.22
C ASP A 407 -2.75 23.49 14.97
N GLN A 408 -2.51 22.22 15.30
CA GLN A 408 -1.26 21.75 15.90
C GLN A 408 -0.26 21.27 14.83
N THR A 409 -0.74 20.92 13.63
CA THR A 409 0.12 20.49 12.52
C THR A 409 1.20 21.51 12.13
N GLU A 410 2.29 21.01 11.53
CA GLU A 410 3.26 21.86 10.83
C GLU A 410 2.62 22.61 9.66
N TYR A 411 1.59 22.03 9.01
CA TYR A 411 0.91 22.62 7.86
C TYR A 411 0.21 23.93 8.21
N TYR A 412 -0.50 23.97 9.34
CA TYR A 412 -1.07 25.20 9.88
C TYR A 412 0.01 26.25 10.15
N ARG A 413 1.10 25.85 10.84
CA ARG A 413 2.22 26.73 11.18
C ARG A 413 2.88 27.32 9.94
N THR A 414 3.18 26.52 8.92
CA THR A 414 3.74 26.97 7.63
C THR A 414 2.84 28.00 6.93
N LEU A 415 1.52 27.78 6.90
CA LEU A 415 0.59 28.75 6.29
C LEU A 415 0.51 30.06 7.08
N VAL A 416 0.45 29.99 8.41
CA VAL A 416 0.38 31.18 9.27
C VAL A 416 1.67 31.97 9.19
N GLU A 417 2.83 31.32 9.33
CA GLU A 417 4.16 31.94 9.25
C GLU A 417 4.40 32.61 7.87
N TRP A 418 3.98 31.98 6.77
CA TRP A 418 4.06 32.60 5.44
C TRP A 418 3.23 33.89 5.36
N ILE A 419 2.04 33.91 5.96
CA ILE A 419 1.14 35.07 5.95
C ILE A 419 1.62 36.17 6.92
N GLU A 420 2.14 35.81 8.08
CA GLU A 420 2.80 36.70 9.05
C GLU A 420 3.99 37.43 8.41
N ASN A 421 4.78 36.72 7.58
CA ASN A 421 5.87 37.29 6.80
C ASN A 421 5.42 38.12 5.56
N GLY A 422 4.12 38.44 5.45
CA GLY A 422 3.57 39.28 4.39
C GLY A 422 3.07 38.54 3.14
N ALA A 423 2.97 37.20 3.20
CA ALA A 423 2.62 36.33 2.08
C ALA A 423 3.48 36.57 0.81
N PRO A 424 4.83 36.53 0.90
CA PRO A 424 5.72 36.80 -0.23
C PRO A 424 5.62 35.73 -1.32
N ASP A 425 5.84 36.13 -2.58
CA ASP A 425 6.23 35.19 -3.66
C ASP A 425 7.73 34.92 -3.54
N ASP A 426 8.18 33.79 -4.09
CA ASP A 426 9.58 33.42 -4.09
C ASP A 426 10.39 34.25 -5.10
N SER A 427 11.71 34.33 -4.88
CA SER A 427 12.64 34.81 -5.90
C SER A 427 12.53 33.97 -7.18
N PRO A 428 12.66 34.55 -8.39
CA PRO A 428 12.83 33.79 -9.64
C PRO A 428 14.00 32.78 -9.62
N GLU A 429 14.97 33.01 -8.72
CA GLU A 429 16.16 32.17 -8.51
C GLU A 429 15.94 31.04 -7.48
N VAL A 430 14.74 30.92 -6.88
CA VAL A 430 14.43 29.86 -5.92
C VAL A 430 14.69 28.48 -6.51
N ALA A 431 15.29 27.61 -5.70
CA ALA A 431 15.63 26.26 -6.10
C ALA A 431 14.39 25.49 -6.59
N LYS A 432 14.55 24.74 -7.68
CA LYS A 432 13.48 23.94 -8.29
C LYS A 432 13.67 22.49 -7.93
N VAL A 433 12.59 21.81 -7.55
CA VAL A 433 12.62 20.34 -7.36
C VAL A 433 13.02 19.71 -8.70
N THR A 434 14.04 18.85 -8.70
CA THR A 434 14.56 18.13 -9.88
C THR A 434 14.08 16.68 -9.94
N GLY A 435 13.67 16.13 -8.79
CA GLY A 435 13.14 14.78 -8.67
C GLY A 435 12.76 14.46 -7.23
N ILE A 436 12.14 13.29 -7.04
CA ILE A 436 11.87 12.72 -5.72
C ILE A 436 12.23 11.24 -5.71
N GLU A 437 12.57 10.73 -4.53
CA GLU A 437 12.89 9.33 -4.30
C GLU A 437 12.11 8.79 -3.12
N ILE A 438 11.44 7.65 -3.32
CA ILE A 438 10.88 6.83 -2.26
C ILE A 438 11.94 5.85 -1.73
N TYR A 439 11.95 5.63 -0.41
CA TYR A 439 12.81 4.65 0.26
C TYR A 439 12.05 3.85 1.33
N PRO A 440 12.34 2.54 1.50
CA PRO A 440 13.12 1.67 0.61
C PRO A 440 12.54 1.61 -0.83
N LYS A 441 13.29 1.04 -1.78
CA LYS A 441 12.85 0.94 -3.20
C LYS A 441 11.83 -0.20 -3.44
N GLN A 442 11.86 -1.22 -2.59
CA GLN A 442 10.96 -2.37 -2.60
C GLN A 442 10.90 -2.97 -1.20
N ILE A 443 9.75 -3.52 -0.82
CA ILE A 443 9.58 -4.34 0.39
C ILE A 443 8.85 -5.66 0.12
N VAL A 444 9.15 -6.66 0.94
CA VAL A 444 8.56 -8.00 0.91
C VAL A 444 8.13 -8.37 2.34
N MET A 445 6.85 -8.21 2.64
CA MET A 445 6.29 -8.34 3.98
C MET A 445 5.73 -9.75 4.21
N GLU A 446 6.08 -10.36 5.34
CA GLU A 446 5.64 -11.69 5.74
C GLU A 446 4.45 -11.61 6.71
N GLY A 447 3.28 -12.08 6.25
CA GLY A 447 2.02 -12.05 6.99
C GLY A 447 1.27 -10.72 6.89
N ALA A 448 0.01 -10.74 7.33
CA ALA A 448 -0.86 -9.56 7.42
C ALA A 448 -0.58 -8.75 8.70
N GLY A 449 -0.98 -7.48 8.71
CA GLY A 449 -0.85 -6.58 9.87
C GLY A 449 0.60 -6.23 10.22
N ARG A 450 1.56 -6.42 9.30
CA ARG A 450 2.95 -5.99 9.50
C ARG A 450 3.09 -4.57 8.98
N THR A 451 3.94 -3.77 9.62
CA THR A 451 4.15 -2.36 9.25
C THR A 451 5.57 -2.11 8.74
N GLN A 452 5.71 -1.22 7.77
CA GLN A 452 6.98 -0.66 7.31
C GLN A 452 6.85 0.85 7.15
N GLN A 453 7.71 1.62 7.82
CA GLN A 453 7.84 3.05 7.54
C GLN A 453 8.61 3.25 6.22
N ILE A 454 8.14 4.17 5.39
CA ILE A 454 8.84 4.65 4.19
C ILE A 454 9.17 6.15 4.32
N THR A 455 10.13 6.62 3.54
CA THR A 455 10.46 8.05 3.43
C THR A 455 10.45 8.52 1.98
N VAL A 456 10.28 9.82 1.79
CA VAL A 456 10.35 10.49 0.48
C VAL A 456 11.35 11.64 0.58
N ARG A 457 12.37 11.59 -0.27
CA ARG A 457 13.42 12.62 -0.37
C ARG A 457 13.26 13.38 -1.68
N ALA A 458 13.23 14.71 -1.63
CA ALA A 458 13.26 15.57 -2.81
C ALA A 458 14.67 16.09 -3.06
N THR A 459 15.09 16.17 -4.33
CA THR A 459 16.34 16.83 -4.75
C THR A 459 16.01 18.15 -5.44
N TYR A 460 16.90 19.13 -5.32
CA TYR A 460 16.69 20.49 -5.84
C TYR A 460 17.80 20.91 -6.82
N SER A 461 17.58 22.01 -7.54
CA SER A 461 18.45 22.48 -8.63
C SER A 461 19.74 23.17 -8.16
N ASP A 462 19.81 23.54 -6.88
CA ASP A 462 21.01 24.06 -6.21
C ASP A 462 21.96 22.94 -5.72
N GLY A 463 21.51 21.69 -5.75
CA GLY A 463 22.23 20.52 -5.25
C GLY A 463 21.71 19.99 -3.91
N SER A 464 20.84 20.75 -3.22
CA SER A 464 20.30 20.36 -1.93
C SER A 464 19.34 19.17 -2.03
N ASP A 465 19.17 18.46 -0.91
CA ASP A 465 18.08 17.50 -0.72
C ASP A 465 17.33 17.73 0.59
N ARG A 466 16.04 17.33 0.63
CA ARG A 466 15.17 17.46 1.81
C ARG A 466 14.33 16.21 1.99
N ASP A 467 14.12 15.79 3.22
CA ASP A 467 12.99 14.93 3.55
C ASP A 467 11.68 15.70 3.32
N VAL A 468 10.79 15.10 2.55
CA VAL A 468 9.46 15.63 2.22
C VAL A 468 8.36 14.62 2.54
N THR A 469 8.67 13.60 3.35
CA THR A 469 7.74 12.50 3.72
C THR A 469 6.44 13.03 4.30
N SER A 470 6.50 14.07 5.16
CA SER A 470 5.32 14.68 5.76
C SER A 470 4.55 15.60 4.82
N LEU A 471 5.18 16.12 3.76
CA LEU A 471 4.56 16.95 2.71
C LEU A 471 4.07 16.14 1.51
N ALA A 472 4.52 14.89 1.37
CA ALA A 472 4.14 14.00 0.27
C ALA A 472 2.67 13.57 0.36
N LEU A 473 2.05 13.31 -0.80
CA LEU A 473 0.79 12.61 -0.91
C LEU A 473 1.07 11.12 -1.19
N PHE A 474 0.49 10.23 -0.37
CA PHE A 474 0.62 8.78 -0.53
C PHE A 474 -0.70 8.15 -0.99
N MET A 475 -0.59 7.11 -1.83
CA MET A 475 -1.71 6.26 -2.24
C MET A 475 -1.22 4.81 -2.47
N SER A 476 -2.04 3.81 -2.15
CA SER A 476 -1.86 2.45 -2.68
C SER A 476 -2.69 2.28 -3.96
N ASN A 477 -2.23 1.43 -4.88
CA ASN A 477 -3.06 0.96 -5.98
C ASN A 477 -3.89 -0.30 -5.62
N ASN A 478 -3.68 -0.88 -4.44
CA ASN A 478 -4.29 -2.14 -4.01
C ASN A 478 -4.29 -2.25 -2.46
N ASP A 479 -5.11 -1.42 -1.80
CA ASP A 479 -5.23 -1.36 -0.34
C ASP A 479 -5.45 -2.72 0.36
N PRO A 480 -6.25 -3.67 -0.18
CA PRO A 480 -6.41 -4.99 0.44
C PRO A 480 -5.10 -5.78 0.59
N VAL A 481 -4.16 -5.62 -0.35
CA VAL A 481 -2.83 -6.25 -0.27
C VAL A 481 -1.89 -5.44 0.62
N ALA A 482 -1.82 -4.12 0.40
CA ALA A 482 -1.11 -3.24 1.32
C ALA A 482 -1.71 -1.84 1.26
N SER A 483 -1.97 -1.28 2.44
CA SER A 483 -2.45 0.08 2.64
C SER A 483 -1.31 0.99 3.06
N ILE A 484 -1.45 2.30 2.89
CA ILE A 484 -0.46 3.29 3.33
C ILE A 484 -1.14 4.46 4.04
N THR A 485 -0.63 4.81 5.22
CA THR A 485 -1.10 5.99 5.96
C THR A 485 -0.58 7.29 5.34
N LYS A 486 -1.18 8.41 5.73
CA LYS A 486 -0.66 9.74 5.38
C LYS A 486 0.82 9.90 5.78
N ASP A 487 1.32 9.25 6.83
CA ASP A 487 2.68 9.51 7.32
C ASP A 487 3.74 8.56 6.75
N GLY A 488 3.39 7.81 5.70
CA GLY A 488 4.28 6.86 5.05
C GLY A 488 4.40 5.51 5.77
N LEU A 489 3.46 5.15 6.64
CA LEU A 489 3.42 3.82 7.25
C LEU A 489 2.63 2.86 6.35
N VAL A 490 3.32 1.93 5.70
CA VAL A 490 2.72 0.84 4.90
C VAL A 490 2.30 -0.29 5.84
N THR A 491 1.10 -0.84 5.65
CA THR A 491 0.59 -1.99 6.42
C THR A 491 0.14 -3.11 5.48
N SER A 492 0.68 -4.32 5.69
CA SER A 492 0.33 -5.51 4.89
C SER A 492 -1.05 -6.06 5.22
N GLY A 493 -1.72 -6.61 4.19
CA GLY A 493 -3.01 -7.30 4.30
C GLY A 493 -2.95 -8.65 3.60
N ASP A 494 -3.75 -8.82 2.56
CA ASP A 494 -3.81 -10.04 1.75
C ASP A 494 -2.52 -10.29 0.95
N ARG A 495 -2.29 -11.56 0.61
CA ARG A 495 -1.19 -11.98 -0.26
C ARG A 495 -1.31 -11.33 -1.65
N GLY A 496 -0.26 -10.68 -2.12
CA GLY A 496 -0.22 -10.14 -3.48
C GLY A 496 0.89 -9.12 -3.72
N SER A 497 0.69 -8.29 -4.75
CA SER A 497 1.51 -7.11 -5.02
C SER A 497 0.65 -5.84 -4.98
N ALA A 498 1.21 -4.80 -4.37
CA ALA A 498 0.69 -3.43 -4.38
C ALA A 498 1.85 -2.46 -4.70
N PHE A 499 1.50 -1.25 -5.15
CA PHE A 499 2.45 -0.19 -5.44
C PHE A 499 2.07 1.05 -4.64
N MET A 500 2.99 1.51 -3.79
CA MET A 500 2.83 2.73 -2.99
C MET A 500 3.29 3.91 -3.83
N LEU A 501 2.35 4.71 -4.30
CA LEU A 501 2.61 5.98 -4.96
C LEU A 501 2.98 7.03 -3.90
N ALA A 502 4.08 7.73 -4.11
CA ALA A 502 4.43 8.97 -3.43
C ALA A 502 4.47 10.11 -4.44
N ARG A 503 3.82 11.23 -4.12
CA ARG A 503 3.86 12.47 -4.91
C ARG A 503 4.35 13.63 -4.04
N PHE A 504 5.23 14.45 -4.61
CA PHE A 504 5.59 15.76 -4.07
C PHE A 504 5.95 16.70 -5.21
N ASN A 505 5.43 17.94 -5.15
CA ASN A 505 5.46 18.88 -6.27
C ASN A 505 4.88 18.20 -7.55
N VAL A 506 5.43 18.47 -8.74
CA VAL A 506 5.02 17.84 -10.01
C VAL A 506 5.46 16.37 -10.14
N TYR A 507 6.26 15.84 -9.22
CA TYR A 507 6.87 14.50 -9.35
C TYR A 507 6.03 13.40 -8.70
N SER A 508 6.21 12.19 -9.18
CA SER A 508 5.48 11.00 -8.72
C SER A 508 6.33 9.75 -8.92
N VAL A 509 6.48 8.95 -7.87
CA VAL A 509 7.28 7.72 -7.86
C VAL A 509 6.54 6.60 -7.13
N THR A 510 6.84 5.36 -7.47
CA THR A 510 6.18 4.17 -6.89
C THR A 510 7.18 3.20 -6.27
N MET A 511 6.88 2.69 -5.09
CA MET A 511 7.59 1.57 -4.45
C MET A 511 6.75 0.29 -4.54
N GLN A 512 7.33 -0.84 -4.97
CA GLN A 512 6.63 -2.11 -4.94
C GLN A 512 6.58 -2.68 -3.51
N THR A 513 5.39 -3.07 -3.08
CA THR A 513 5.13 -3.86 -1.87
C THR A 513 4.66 -5.24 -2.29
N LEU A 514 5.37 -6.28 -1.82
CA LEU A 514 4.92 -7.66 -1.92
C LEU A 514 4.47 -8.13 -0.54
N VAL A 515 3.37 -8.87 -0.49
CA VAL A 515 2.90 -9.53 0.74
C VAL A 515 2.80 -11.02 0.49
N ILE A 516 3.47 -11.80 1.34
CA ILE A 516 3.50 -13.26 1.31
C ILE A 516 2.89 -13.82 2.61
N PRO A 517 2.38 -15.07 2.63
CA PRO A 517 1.84 -15.66 3.84
C PRO A 517 2.91 -15.84 4.93
N ASP A 518 2.53 -15.70 6.19
CA ASP A 518 3.42 -15.89 7.36
C ASP A 518 3.84 -17.37 7.46
N GLN A 519 5.14 -17.65 7.66
CA GLN A 519 5.67 -19.00 7.87
C GLN A 519 5.34 -20.01 6.74
N LEU A 520 5.24 -19.54 5.50
CA LEU A 520 4.98 -20.42 4.36
C LEU A 520 6.20 -21.30 4.05
N GLU A 521 6.04 -22.63 4.19
CA GLU A 521 6.98 -23.60 3.62
C GLU A 521 6.93 -23.53 2.09
N TYR A 522 7.91 -22.85 1.50
CA TYR A 522 8.03 -22.67 0.05
C TYR A 522 9.41 -23.09 -0.44
N GLN A 523 9.43 -24.01 -1.40
CA GLN A 523 10.61 -24.30 -2.21
C GLN A 523 10.33 -23.84 -3.64
N GLN A 524 11.29 -23.13 -4.26
CA GLN A 524 11.15 -22.75 -5.67
C GLN A 524 11.09 -24.01 -6.54
N PRO A 525 10.00 -24.22 -7.30
CA PRO A 525 9.93 -25.33 -8.24
C PRO A 525 10.93 -25.11 -9.38
N LYS A 526 11.57 -26.20 -9.84
CA LYS A 526 12.33 -26.21 -11.08
C LYS A 526 11.36 -26.48 -12.23
N LEU A 527 10.92 -25.41 -12.87
CA LEU A 527 9.98 -25.44 -13.99
C LEU A 527 10.75 -25.53 -15.31
N VAL A 528 10.07 -25.95 -16.37
CA VAL A 528 10.64 -26.00 -17.72
C VAL A 528 10.22 -24.73 -18.45
N GLU A 529 11.10 -23.73 -18.43
CA GLU A 529 10.94 -22.49 -19.18
C GLU A 529 11.04 -22.81 -20.69
N SER A 530 9.95 -22.63 -21.42
CA SER A 530 9.91 -22.84 -22.88
C SER A 530 10.25 -21.57 -23.65
N ASN A 531 10.08 -20.39 -23.03
CA ASN A 531 10.38 -19.09 -23.60
C ASN A 531 10.57 -18.00 -22.53
N TYR A 532 11.05 -16.81 -22.93
CA TYR A 532 11.35 -15.68 -22.03
C TYR A 532 10.17 -15.15 -21.20
N ILE A 533 8.93 -15.48 -21.57
CA ILE A 533 7.75 -15.08 -20.81
C ILE A 533 7.51 -16.05 -19.65
N ASP A 534 7.88 -17.32 -19.79
CA ASP A 534 7.84 -18.29 -18.70
C ASP A 534 8.82 -17.87 -17.60
N GLU A 535 10.05 -17.47 -17.97
CA GLU A 535 11.04 -16.87 -17.04
C GLU A 535 10.42 -15.73 -16.20
N LYS A 536 9.62 -14.84 -16.84
CA LYS A 536 8.99 -13.69 -16.16
C LYS A 536 7.78 -14.07 -15.32
N VAL A 537 6.99 -15.05 -15.76
CA VAL A 537 5.87 -15.59 -14.99
C VAL A 537 6.40 -16.32 -13.76
N ASP A 538 7.39 -17.19 -13.92
CA ASP A 538 7.98 -17.99 -12.86
C ASP A 538 8.76 -17.13 -11.85
N GLU A 539 9.47 -16.09 -12.30
CA GLU A 539 10.06 -15.07 -11.42
C GLU A 539 9.00 -14.37 -10.56
N ASN A 540 7.84 -14.01 -11.15
CA ASN A 540 6.77 -13.32 -10.44
C ASN A 540 6.01 -14.23 -9.47
N LEU A 541 5.70 -15.47 -9.89
CA LEU A 541 5.14 -16.50 -9.02
C LEU A 541 6.09 -16.80 -7.86
N HIS A 542 7.40 -16.93 -8.13
CA HIS A 542 8.40 -17.11 -7.10
C HIS A 542 8.43 -15.95 -6.10
N LYS A 543 8.46 -14.70 -6.56
CA LYS A 543 8.40 -13.49 -5.70
C LYS A 543 7.18 -13.48 -4.78
N LEU A 544 6.03 -13.94 -5.26
CA LEU A 544 4.80 -14.08 -4.47
C LEU A 544 4.70 -15.42 -3.70
N ARG A 545 5.73 -16.28 -3.78
CA ARG A 545 5.82 -17.64 -3.21
C ARG A 545 4.71 -18.58 -3.69
N ILE A 546 4.14 -18.32 -4.88
CA ILE A 546 3.03 -19.08 -5.47
C ILE A 546 3.62 -20.31 -6.17
N LEU A 547 3.08 -21.49 -5.88
CA LEU A 547 3.31 -22.67 -6.68
C LEU A 547 2.41 -22.61 -7.92
N PRO A 548 2.95 -22.78 -9.15
CA PRO A 548 2.11 -22.89 -10.34
C PRO A 548 1.14 -24.06 -10.23
N SER A 549 0.03 -23.98 -10.97
CA SER A 549 -0.85 -25.15 -11.14
C SER A 549 -0.12 -26.26 -11.89
N GLY A 550 -0.41 -27.52 -11.54
CA GLY A 550 0.10 -28.67 -12.28
C GLY A 550 -0.37 -28.68 -13.74
N ILE A 551 0.32 -29.46 -14.57
CA ILE A 551 -0.04 -29.63 -15.99
C ILE A 551 -1.47 -30.21 -16.09
N CYS A 552 -2.35 -29.48 -16.78
CA CYS A 552 -3.74 -29.88 -17.00
C CYS A 552 -3.84 -31.16 -17.87
N SER A 553 -4.96 -31.87 -17.73
CA SER A 553 -5.26 -33.08 -18.53
C SER A 553 -5.32 -32.79 -20.03
N ASP A 554 -5.25 -33.82 -20.86
CA ASP A 554 -5.33 -33.66 -22.33
C ASP A 554 -6.72 -33.17 -22.77
N GLU A 555 -7.79 -33.60 -22.09
CA GLU A 555 -9.17 -33.15 -22.28
C GLU A 555 -9.31 -31.64 -22.00
N GLU A 556 -8.75 -31.18 -20.88
CA GLU A 556 -8.73 -29.77 -20.53
C GLU A 556 -7.88 -28.95 -21.49
N PHE A 557 -6.69 -29.44 -21.84
CA PHE A 557 -5.77 -28.77 -22.73
C PHE A 557 -6.40 -28.51 -24.11
N VAL A 558 -6.96 -29.55 -24.74
CA VAL A 558 -7.63 -29.42 -26.06
C VAL A 558 -8.80 -28.44 -25.97
N ARG A 559 -9.63 -28.54 -24.92
CA ARG A 559 -10.79 -27.66 -24.75
C ARG A 559 -10.38 -26.19 -24.60
N ARG A 560 -9.40 -25.89 -23.73
CA ARG A 560 -8.92 -24.51 -23.51
C ARG A 560 -8.30 -23.97 -24.81
N LEU A 561 -7.38 -24.73 -25.41
CA LEU A 561 -6.66 -24.30 -26.60
C LEU A 561 -7.58 -23.99 -27.80
N TYR A 562 -8.60 -24.81 -28.05
CA TYR A 562 -9.59 -24.53 -29.11
C TYR A 562 -10.40 -23.25 -28.85
N LEU A 563 -10.81 -23.00 -27.60
CA LEU A 563 -11.55 -21.80 -27.23
C LEU A 563 -10.67 -20.55 -27.30
N ASP A 564 -9.44 -20.61 -26.79
CA ASP A 564 -8.56 -19.45 -26.66
C ASP A 564 -7.90 -19.04 -27.98
N VAL A 565 -7.51 -20.01 -28.81
CA VAL A 565 -6.80 -19.77 -30.09
C VAL A 565 -7.77 -19.48 -31.24
N ILE A 566 -8.89 -20.22 -31.33
CA ILE A 566 -9.81 -20.13 -32.48
C ILE A 566 -11.27 -19.86 -32.12
N GLY A 567 -11.62 -19.66 -30.85
CA GLY A 567 -12.99 -19.28 -30.44
C GLY A 567 -14.06 -20.35 -30.65
N LEU A 568 -13.67 -21.61 -30.86
CA LEU A 568 -14.59 -22.72 -31.12
C LEU A 568 -14.47 -23.82 -30.06
N TYR A 569 -15.48 -24.67 -29.97
CA TYR A 569 -15.33 -25.96 -29.27
C TYR A 569 -14.63 -26.98 -30.17
N PRO A 570 -13.76 -27.84 -29.61
CA PRO A 570 -13.22 -28.99 -30.35
C PRO A 570 -14.35 -29.97 -30.68
N LYS A 571 -14.28 -30.62 -31.84
CA LYS A 571 -15.24 -31.69 -32.17
C LYS A 571 -14.92 -32.93 -31.32
N PRO A 572 -15.91 -33.81 -31.05
CA PRO A 572 -15.66 -35.06 -30.33
C PRO A 572 -14.56 -35.93 -30.95
N GLU A 573 -14.39 -35.86 -32.27
CA GLU A 573 -13.33 -36.58 -32.99
C GLU A 573 -11.94 -35.97 -32.74
N ASP A 574 -11.81 -34.64 -32.82
CA ASP A 574 -10.54 -33.92 -32.56
C ASP A 574 -10.00 -34.25 -31.15
N ILE A 575 -10.90 -34.32 -30.16
CA ILE A 575 -10.57 -34.72 -28.78
C ILE A 575 -10.06 -36.18 -28.74
N ARG A 576 -10.79 -37.12 -29.36
CA ARG A 576 -10.40 -38.55 -29.37
C ARG A 576 -9.05 -38.76 -30.03
N GLN A 577 -8.78 -38.10 -31.14
CA GLN A 577 -7.52 -38.19 -31.86
C GLN A 577 -6.36 -37.66 -31.01
N PHE A 578 -6.53 -36.49 -30.37
CA PHE A 578 -5.50 -35.92 -29.51
C PHE A 578 -5.18 -36.77 -28.27
N ILE A 579 -6.18 -37.38 -27.63
CA ILE A 579 -5.96 -38.27 -26.47
C ILE A 579 -5.29 -39.59 -26.91
N ALA A 580 -5.67 -40.10 -28.07
CA ALA A 580 -5.06 -41.30 -28.66
C ALA A 580 -3.60 -41.06 -29.06
N ASP A 581 -3.26 -39.86 -29.54
CA ASP A 581 -1.91 -39.50 -29.97
C ASP A 581 -0.87 -39.69 -28.85
N LYS A 582 0.25 -40.30 -29.24
CA LYS A 582 1.42 -40.65 -28.41
C LYS A 582 2.68 -39.87 -28.79
N ASN A 583 2.60 -38.98 -29.77
CA ASN A 583 3.64 -38.01 -30.06
C ASN A 583 3.94 -37.17 -28.79
N PRO A 584 5.18 -37.13 -28.27
CA PRO A 584 5.52 -36.29 -27.11
C PRO A 584 5.23 -34.81 -27.38
N ASP A 585 5.36 -34.35 -28.62
CA ASP A 585 5.18 -32.96 -29.03
C ASP A 585 3.74 -32.62 -29.46
N LYS A 586 2.77 -33.52 -29.22
CA LYS A 586 1.38 -33.34 -29.69
C LYS A 586 0.73 -32.03 -29.25
N ARG A 587 1.10 -31.52 -28.07
CA ARG A 587 0.61 -30.22 -27.55
C ARG A 587 1.07 -29.08 -28.46
N THR A 588 2.36 -29.02 -28.79
CA THR A 588 2.94 -28.05 -29.72
C THR A 588 2.36 -28.21 -31.14
N ALA A 589 2.26 -29.45 -31.62
CA ALA A 589 1.70 -29.73 -32.95
C ALA A 589 0.23 -29.28 -33.08
N LEU A 590 -0.58 -29.41 -32.02
CA LEU A 590 -1.94 -28.89 -32.01
C LEU A 590 -1.99 -27.35 -31.97
N VAL A 591 -1.11 -26.69 -31.20
CA VAL A 591 -0.96 -25.23 -31.23
C VAL A 591 -0.67 -24.77 -32.66
N ASP A 592 0.35 -25.35 -33.30
CA ASP A 592 0.73 -25.02 -34.67
C ASP A 592 -0.42 -25.22 -35.66
N ALA A 593 -1.10 -26.35 -35.59
CA ALA A 593 -2.25 -26.66 -36.45
C ALA A 593 -3.40 -25.66 -36.28
N LEU A 594 -3.68 -25.21 -35.05
CA LEU A 594 -4.74 -24.24 -34.77
C LEU A 594 -4.34 -22.81 -35.19
N LEU A 595 -3.07 -22.42 -35.08
CA LEU A 595 -2.56 -21.13 -35.54
C LEU A 595 -2.64 -20.98 -37.08
N GLN A 596 -2.58 -22.09 -37.84
CA GLN A 596 -2.75 -22.08 -39.30
C GLN A 596 -4.22 -22.03 -39.76
N ARG A 597 -5.19 -22.06 -38.84
CA ARG A 597 -6.62 -22.05 -39.20
C ARG A 597 -7.13 -20.66 -39.55
N LYS A 598 -8.12 -20.60 -40.45
CA LYS A 598 -8.84 -19.35 -40.76
C LYS A 598 -9.46 -18.75 -39.50
N GLU A 599 -9.99 -19.58 -38.60
CA GLU A 599 -10.67 -19.11 -37.40
C GLU A 599 -9.72 -18.42 -36.39
N PHE A 600 -8.43 -18.76 -36.39
CA PHE A 600 -7.41 -17.97 -35.66
C PHE A 600 -7.35 -16.54 -36.22
N THR A 601 -7.23 -16.40 -37.55
CA THR A 601 -7.26 -15.09 -38.21
C THR A 601 -8.55 -14.34 -37.87
N ASP A 602 -9.71 -14.98 -38.00
CA ASP A 602 -11.01 -14.33 -37.75
C ASP A 602 -11.12 -13.78 -36.31
N VAL A 603 -10.72 -14.57 -35.30
CA VAL A 603 -10.76 -14.16 -33.88
C VAL A 603 -9.79 -13.02 -33.59
N TRP A 604 -8.58 -13.06 -34.15
CA TRP A 604 -7.58 -12.02 -33.92
C TRP A 604 -7.86 -10.73 -34.68
N VAL A 605 -8.39 -10.83 -35.91
CA VAL A 605 -8.89 -9.66 -36.65
C VAL A 605 -10.07 -9.04 -35.92
N MET A 606 -11.00 -9.81 -35.36
CA MET A 606 -12.11 -9.27 -34.55
C MET A 606 -11.58 -8.47 -33.33
N LYS A 607 -10.65 -9.04 -32.56
CA LYS A 607 -10.04 -8.38 -31.39
C LYS A 607 -9.35 -7.07 -31.78
N TRP A 608 -8.53 -7.08 -32.83
CA TRP A 608 -7.83 -5.88 -33.30
C TRP A 608 -8.76 -4.87 -33.97
N ALA A 609 -9.81 -5.31 -34.69
CA ALA A 609 -10.77 -4.43 -35.33
C ALA A 609 -11.55 -3.59 -34.31
N GLU A 610 -11.87 -4.14 -33.13
CA GLU A 610 -12.50 -3.37 -32.04
C GLU A 610 -11.52 -2.35 -31.43
N LEU A 611 -10.27 -2.74 -31.17
CA LEU A 611 -9.22 -1.82 -30.67
C LEU A 611 -8.90 -0.69 -31.66
N LEU A 612 -8.89 -0.99 -32.95
CA LEU A 612 -8.68 -0.03 -34.04
C LEU A 612 -9.99 0.67 -34.48
N GLN A 613 -11.08 0.44 -33.75
CA GLN A 613 -12.39 1.07 -33.96
C GLN A 613 -12.93 0.93 -35.39
N ILE A 614 -12.67 -0.19 -36.09
CA ILE A 614 -13.08 -0.43 -37.48
C ILE A 614 -14.61 -0.53 -37.56
N ARG A 615 -15.24 0.62 -37.80
CA ARG A 615 -16.69 0.83 -37.75
C ARG A 615 -17.15 1.53 -39.01
N SER A 616 -18.46 1.54 -39.26
CA SER A 616 -19.04 2.30 -40.39
C SER A 616 -20.38 2.95 -40.05
N GLY A 617 -20.66 4.10 -40.68
CA GLY A 617 -21.86 4.92 -40.51
C GLY A 617 -23.13 4.32 -41.14
N LEU A 618 -23.38 3.02 -40.93
CA LEU A 618 -24.37 2.20 -41.64
C LEU A 618 -25.80 2.76 -41.69
N ARG A 619 -26.21 3.55 -40.69
CA ARG A 619 -27.58 4.08 -40.59
C ARG A 619 -27.79 5.44 -41.26
N GLN A 620 -26.72 6.15 -41.63
CA GLN A 620 -26.79 7.57 -42.03
C GLN A 620 -25.93 7.91 -43.26
N ASN A 621 -25.25 6.91 -43.86
CA ASN A 621 -24.30 7.10 -44.96
C ASN A 621 -23.24 8.18 -44.67
N GLN A 622 -22.74 8.19 -43.44
CA GLN A 622 -21.69 9.10 -42.97
C GLN A 622 -20.32 8.40 -43.03
N VAL A 623 -19.26 9.22 -43.09
CA VAL A 623 -17.89 8.75 -42.86
C VAL A 623 -17.79 8.21 -41.43
N PRO A 624 -17.15 7.04 -41.19
CA PRO A 624 -16.53 6.14 -42.17
C PRO A 624 -17.56 5.33 -42.97
N PHE A 625 -17.43 5.31 -44.30
CA PHE A 625 -18.32 4.55 -45.17
C PHE A 625 -18.11 3.03 -45.03
N TYR A 626 -19.15 2.22 -45.28
CA TYR A 626 -19.06 0.76 -45.22
C TYR A 626 -17.95 0.17 -46.11
N LYS A 627 -17.83 0.64 -47.35
CA LYS A 627 -16.77 0.21 -48.29
C LYS A 627 -15.37 0.42 -47.71
N ASN A 628 -15.15 1.56 -47.04
CA ASN A 628 -13.89 1.93 -46.43
C ASN A 628 -13.56 1.02 -45.23
N ALA A 629 -14.53 0.82 -44.33
CA ALA A 629 -14.37 -0.08 -43.20
C ALA A 629 -14.07 -1.53 -43.65
N LEU A 630 -14.74 -2.02 -44.70
CA LEU A 630 -14.49 -3.33 -45.28
C LEU A 630 -13.09 -3.46 -45.90
N LEU A 631 -12.61 -2.42 -46.61
CA LEU A 631 -11.24 -2.42 -47.14
C LEU A 631 -10.18 -2.40 -46.03
N TYR A 632 -10.41 -1.63 -44.96
CA TYR A 632 -9.50 -1.58 -43.82
C TYR A 632 -9.48 -2.89 -43.01
N TYR A 633 -10.66 -3.50 -42.80
CA TYR A 633 -10.80 -4.84 -42.24
C TYR A 633 -10.05 -5.90 -43.08
N ASN A 634 -10.23 -5.87 -44.40
CA ASN A 634 -9.57 -6.83 -45.30
C ASN A 634 -8.04 -6.68 -45.30
N TRP A 635 -7.52 -5.45 -45.26
CA TRP A 635 -6.09 -5.20 -45.09
C TRP A 635 -5.55 -5.82 -43.79
N LEU A 636 -6.23 -5.56 -42.66
CA LEU A 636 -5.83 -6.10 -41.35
C LEU A 636 -5.86 -7.63 -41.36
N SER A 637 -6.92 -8.20 -41.94
CA SER A 637 -7.06 -9.65 -42.12
C SER A 637 -5.97 -10.26 -42.99
N GLU A 638 -5.52 -9.57 -44.04
CA GLU A 638 -4.40 -10.02 -44.86
C GLU A 638 -3.08 -10.01 -44.08
N ARG A 639 -2.82 -8.98 -43.27
CA ARG A 639 -1.58 -8.88 -42.47
C ARG A 639 -1.53 -9.93 -41.35
N ILE A 640 -2.64 -10.16 -40.66
CA ILE A 640 -2.74 -11.20 -39.62
C ILE A 640 -2.64 -12.60 -40.24
N ALA A 641 -3.33 -12.88 -41.35
CA ALA A 641 -3.24 -14.17 -42.05
C ALA A 641 -1.83 -14.47 -42.58
N LYS A 642 -1.07 -13.43 -42.99
CA LYS A 642 0.33 -13.54 -43.40
C LYS A 642 1.33 -13.64 -42.24
N ASN A 643 0.86 -13.65 -40.99
CA ASN A 643 1.69 -13.71 -39.79
C ASN A 643 2.71 -12.56 -39.71
N MET A 644 2.32 -11.37 -40.18
CA MET A 644 3.17 -10.17 -40.21
C MET A 644 3.42 -9.65 -38.79
N PRO A 645 4.67 -9.32 -38.40
CA PRO A 645 4.97 -8.81 -37.06
C PRO A 645 4.13 -7.57 -36.69
N ILE A 646 3.56 -7.53 -35.49
CA ILE A 646 2.71 -6.41 -35.01
C ILE A 646 3.43 -5.06 -35.16
N ASN A 647 4.73 -4.99 -34.85
CA ASN A 647 5.52 -3.77 -35.00
C ASN A 647 5.64 -3.28 -36.46
N GLU A 648 5.50 -4.16 -37.44
CA GLU A 648 5.47 -3.81 -38.86
C GLU A 648 4.05 -3.38 -39.28
N ILE A 649 3.00 -4.08 -38.82
CA ILE A 649 1.59 -3.69 -39.05
C ILE A 649 1.34 -2.27 -38.49
N VAL A 650 1.78 -1.99 -37.27
CA VAL A 650 1.64 -0.69 -36.62
C VAL A 650 2.44 0.38 -37.36
N ARG A 651 3.66 0.07 -37.82
CA ARG A 651 4.44 1.00 -38.64
C ARG A 651 3.77 1.30 -39.98
N GLU A 652 3.30 0.28 -40.70
CA GLU A 652 2.56 0.42 -41.96
C GLU A 652 1.32 1.31 -41.77
N MET A 653 0.56 1.08 -40.70
CA MET A 653 -0.64 1.87 -40.38
C MET A 653 -0.32 3.33 -40.00
N LEU A 654 0.63 3.57 -39.08
CA LEU A 654 0.95 4.91 -38.57
C LEU A 654 1.78 5.77 -39.53
N SER A 655 2.27 5.19 -40.63
CA SER A 655 2.93 5.90 -41.74
C SER A 655 2.04 6.03 -42.98
N ALA A 656 0.79 5.55 -42.92
CA ALA A 656 -0.09 5.50 -44.07
C ALA A 656 -0.53 6.90 -44.51
N SER A 657 -0.49 7.14 -45.82
CA SER A 657 -0.91 8.40 -46.44
C SER A 657 -1.60 8.16 -47.79
N GLY A 658 -2.28 9.19 -48.31
CA GLY A 658 -3.01 9.13 -49.58
C GLY A 658 -4.50 8.81 -49.42
N GLY A 659 -5.11 8.21 -50.44
CA GLY A 659 -6.57 7.97 -50.48
C GLY A 659 -7.01 6.78 -49.62
N THR A 660 -8.12 6.94 -48.91
CA THR A 660 -8.71 5.94 -47.99
C THR A 660 -9.21 4.65 -48.66
N VAL A 661 -9.35 4.64 -49.99
CA VAL A 661 -9.70 3.45 -50.79
C VAL A 661 -8.45 2.81 -51.41
N SER A 662 -7.46 3.62 -51.82
CA SER A 662 -6.21 3.16 -52.43
C SER A 662 -5.18 2.68 -51.41
N ASN A 663 -5.22 3.21 -50.19
CA ASN A 663 -4.37 2.84 -49.07
C ASN A 663 -5.24 2.63 -47.82
N PRO A 664 -5.82 1.43 -47.64
CA PRO A 664 -6.83 1.17 -46.60
C PRO A 664 -6.46 1.53 -45.15
N PRO A 665 -5.20 1.45 -44.68
CA PRO A 665 -4.81 1.85 -43.33
C PRO A 665 -5.05 3.34 -43.01
N VAL A 666 -5.13 4.20 -44.03
CA VAL A 666 -5.46 5.63 -43.86
C VAL A 666 -6.83 5.83 -43.18
N ASN A 667 -7.72 4.83 -43.23
CA ASN A 667 -8.99 4.90 -42.52
C ASN A 667 -8.85 4.98 -40.99
N PHE A 668 -7.71 4.62 -40.39
CA PHE A 668 -7.43 4.88 -38.98
C PHE A 668 -7.63 6.36 -38.62
N TYR A 669 -7.09 7.26 -39.46
CA TYR A 669 -7.22 8.72 -39.36
C TYR A 669 -8.60 9.27 -39.80
N GLN A 670 -9.52 8.40 -40.18
CA GLN A 670 -10.92 8.75 -40.49
C GLN A 670 -11.89 8.27 -39.41
N MET A 671 -11.46 7.38 -38.51
CA MET A 671 -12.25 6.98 -37.34
C MET A 671 -12.26 8.10 -36.29
N GLU A 672 -11.14 8.79 -36.12
CA GLU A 672 -11.01 9.98 -35.28
C GLU A 672 -10.15 11.01 -36.01
N ALA A 673 -10.70 12.21 -36.20
CA ALA A 673 -10.07 13.33 -36.91
C ALA A 673 -9.54 14.41 -35.95
N ASP A 674 -9.88 14.32 -34.66
CA ASP A 674 -9.27 15.12 -33.61
C ASP A 674 -7.86 14.60 -33.29
N ASN A 675 -6.85 15.43 -33.53
CA ASN A 675 -5.43 15.06 -33.34
C ASN A 675 -5.11 14.67 -31.90
N LEU A 676 -5.77 15.26 -30.89
CA LEU A 676 -5.49 14.95 -29.49
C LEU A 676 -6.03 13.56 -29.14
N LYS A 677 -7.29 13.28 -29.49
CA LYS A 677 -7.90 11.95 -29.27
C LYS A 677 -7.26 10.85 -30.11
N LEU A 678 -6.83 11.16 -31.33
CA LEU A 678 -6.05 10.23 -32.15
C LEU A 678 -4.74 9.86 -31.44
N THR A 679 -4.06 10.83 -30.83
CA THR A 679 -2.84 10.61 -30.05
C THR A 679 -3.12 9.78 -28.79
N GLU A 680 -4.22 10.03 -28.07
CA GLU A 680 -4.69 9.18 -26.97
C GLU A 680 -4.90 7.73 -27.42
N ASN A 681 -5.62 7.52 -28.53
CA ASN A 681 -5.93 6.20 -29.07
C ASN A 681 -4.65 5.45 -29.44
N VAL A 682 -3.68 6.11 -30.07
CA VAL A 682 -2.36 5.53 -30.38
C VAL A 682 -1.61 5.10 -29.11
N ALA A 683 -1.54 5.98 -28.10
CA ALA A 683 -0.88 5.67 -26.84
C ALA A 683 -1.57 4.52 -26.08
N GLN A 684 -2.91 4.50 -26.05
CA GLN A 684 -3.67 3.48 -25.34
C GLN A 684 -3.63 2.12 -26.05
N VAL A 685 -3.78 2.07 -27.38
CA VAL A 685 -3.83 0.81 -28.13
C VAL A 685 -2.45 0.18 -28.31
N PHE A 686 -1.41 0.97 -28.57
CA PHE A 686 -0.08 0.44 -28.92
C PHE A 686 0.96 0.54 -27.81
N MET A 687 0.79 1.43 -26.83
CA MET A 687 1.73 1.59 -25.71
C MET A 687 1.12 1.18 -24.36
N GLY A 688 -0.18 0.87 -24.31
CA GLY A 688 -0.90 0.56 -23.07
C GLY A 688 -1.04 1.76 -22.12
N MET A 689 -0.80 2.98 -22.63
CA MET A 689 -0.66 4.20 -21.84
C MET A 689 -1.92 5.05 -21.85
N ARG A 690 -2.25 5.67 -20.72
CA ARG A 690 -3.33 6.64 -20.59
C ARG A 690 -2.73 8.04 -20.48
N ILE A 691 -2.85 8.81 -21.55
CA ILE A 691 -2.32 10.18 -21.64
C ILE A 691 -3.43 11.24 -21.72
N GLN A 692 -4.70 10.85 -21.57
CA GLN A 692 -5.86 11.76 -21.70
C GLN A 692 -5.74 12.97 -20.76
N CYS A 693 -5.34 12.73 -19.51
CA CYS A 693 -5.15 13.80 -18.53
C CYS A 693 -4.04 14.79 -18.94
N ALA A 694 -3.01 14.31 -19.67
CA ALA A 694 -1.86 15.11 -20.09
C ALA A 694 -2.25 16.28 -21.02
N GLN A 695 -3.41 16.22 -21.68
CA GLN A 695 -3.87 17.27 -22.61
C GLN A 695 -4.13 18.64 -21.95
N CYS A 696 -4.37 18.67 -20.64
CA CYS A 696 -4.76 19.90 -19.92
C CYS A 696 -3.87 20.23 -18.71
N HIS A 697 -3.08 19.26 -18.24
CA HIS A 697 -2.17 19.36 -17.10
C HIS A 697 -1.30 18.10 -17.05
N ASN A 698 -0.16 18.08 -16.34
CA ASN A 698 0.65 16.85 -16.25
C ASN A 698 -0.16 15.68 -15.63
N HIS A 699 0.16 14.45 -16.01
CA HIS A 699 -0.65 13.29 -15.70
C HIS A 699 -0.71 13.02 -14.18
N PRO A 700 -1.91 12.88 -13.59
CA PRO A 700 -2.05 12.86 -12.14
C PRO A 700 -1.62 11.55 -11.48
N PHE A 701 -1.21 10.52 -12.24
CA PHE A 701 -0.76 9.22 -11.69
C PHE A 701 0.40 8.58 -12.46
N ASP A 702 1.06 9.32 -13.36
CA ASP A 702 2.13 8.82 -14.23
C ASP A 702 3.07 9.98 -14.61
N ARG A 703 4.21 9.69 -15.23
CA ARG A 703 5.31 10.63 -15.52
C ARG A 703 5.07 11.58 -16.69
N TRP A 704 3.95 11.47 -17.41
CA TRP A 704 3.69 12.24 -18.64
C TRP A 704 3.33 13.68 -18.29
N THR A 705 4.07 14.63 -18.86
CA THR A 705 3.78 16.06 -18.76
C THR A 705 2.87 16.51 -19.91
N MET A 706 2.46 17.78 -19.91
CA MET A 706 1.58 18.37 -20.93
C MET A 706 2.34 18.81 -22.20
N ASP A 707 3.67 18.95 -22.12
CA ASP A 707 4.58 19.43 -23.16
C ASP A 707 5.15 18.34 -24.08
#